data_AF-A0A8J7HHE7-F1
#
_entry.id   AF-A0A8J7HHE7-F1
#
_cell.length_a   1.000
_cell.length_b   1.000
_cell.length_c   1.000
_cell.angle_alpha   90.00
_cell.angle_beta   90.00
_cell.angle_gamma   90.00
#
_symmetry.space_group_name_H-M   'P 1'
#
loop_
_entity.id
_entity.type
_entity.pdbx_description
1 polymer ?
#
loop_
_entity_poly.entity_id
_entity_poly.type
_entity_poly.pdbx_seq_one_letter_code
_entity_poly.pdbx_strand_id
1 'polypeptide(L)'
;MSINGTNYAVLIGINTYKDVQHLPTLEYAEKDCQDCYDILTNTETGIFLPDNTTLLLGKNAITDNIREVLFQEIVQKPTINDTVLVYFSGHGFMLGEKNRKAYLGTHDVDINFLITRNRRAGLRMDELYEDIFLASHAKYVLFILDSCHSGAFVPSVTKGATTEISRIPTDEKLVEKGFFSGENGRVAIVSCPPDLPSYESKEFQNSVFTYYFIQGLKGGAIEQDTGEVTVDSLLTYVRNHAPSKQLPGRYGQDYGIIILTKSSPNWKQQITKNSTTLSISKVQVNEQQSLEIVPLKNPFESCKNFIDKLIAFLTNELPISSIENRVLEAVRLTSDGDLVVVLRQAEDGWVIRAQSNFQAEKLSQNTYIETVVSQILPIISSDKNIFSRDYHGSSLLYAEGEINKVLMFVPLPSKSTKDLMVVCGLPQNSYLLGEVYGRILGSLYAATRELTSIQPSLLEAAILDDLKRSYGFLSLEIYNRRFQLFCHRLNQMTVHFQPILYLSPKRPYIYSWEALAREPNNGLAPIDLFNAAELWGLQFMIELDIYFMKNAIFDYHAACMRSPGRRRAEDIQELSINVYPQSLMHEAYFEAIKQILADEELIQAEKLILEISEKSPLPDTLDVFRKKIRDYVRYLKIGFAIDDFGVGHASVNRLAGLNPAHVKIDREILYQATIQPGAIDITCRFVLDLASEGRSHAPKVVIEGFDSTSPVTLGKLYKLGIRYVQGHIIGKAGAEMIRLDPQQRDYLKNLISNTD
;
A
#
# COMPACT_ATOMS: atom_id res chain seq x y z
N MET A 1 -22.89 18.70 -19.32
CA MET A 1 -22.88 19.73 -18.25
C MET A 1 -21.47 19.78 -17.68
N SER A 2 -20.91 20.98 -17.48
CA SER A 2 -19.47 21.15 -17.24
C SER A 2 -19.05 20.48 -15.92
N ILE A 3 -18.00 19.66 -15.97
CA ILE A 3 -17.45 18.92 -14.84
C ILE A 3 -16.49 19.87 -14.13
N ASN A 4 -17.01 20.76 -13.27
CA ASN A 4 -16.18 21.53 -12.35
C ASN A 4 -16.26 20.85 -10.97
N GLY A 5 -15.09 20.47 -10.42
CA GLY A 5 -14.99 19.92 -9.07
C GLY A 5 -15.33 20.95 -8.00
N THR A 6 -15.66 20.46 -6.81
CA THR A 6 -15.98 21.22 -5.59
C THR A 6 -14.74 21.37 -4.72
N ASN A 7 -14.63 22.49 -4.00
CA ASN A 7 -13.55 22.74 -3.06
C ASN A 7 -14.08 22.65 -1.62
N TYR A 8 -13.45 21.79 -0.80
CA TYR A 8 -13.75 21.61 0.61
C TYR A 8 -12.58 22.05 1.48
N ALA A 9 -12.86 22.62 2.66
CA ALA A 9 -11.81 23.02 3.58
C ALA A 9 -12.18 22.75 5.05
N VAL A 10 -11.21 22.35 5.85
CA VAL A 10 -11.32 22.21 7.30
C VAL A 10 -10.20 23.01 7.96
N LEU A 11 -10.55 23.99 8.79
CA LEU A 11 -9.60 24.87 9.48
C LEU A 11 -9.70 24.66 11.00
N ILE A 12 -8.57 24.34 11.64
CA ILE A 12 -8.49 23.91 13.03
C ILE A 12 -7.53 24.83 13.80
N GLY A 13 -8.05 25.60 14.76
CA GLY A 13 -7.27 26.58 15.52
C GLY A 13 -7.44 26.40 17.02
N ILE A 14 -6.34 26.32 17.78
CA ILE A 14 -6.42 26.02 19.22
C ILE A 14 -5.50 26.93 20.02
N ASN A 15 -6.10 27.81 20.84
CA ASN A 15 -5.35 28.65 21.77
C ASN A 15 -5.14 27.97 23.13
N THR A 16 -6.17 27.27 23.61
CA THR A 16 -6.21 26.75 24.99
C THR A 16 -6.24 25.22 25.00
N TYR A 17 -5.52 24.64 25.96
CA TYR A 17 -5.36 23.19 26.11
C TYR A 17 -5.71 22.80 27.55
N LYS A 18 -6.27 21.60 27.78
CA LYS A 18 -6.50 21.09 29.14
C LYS A 18 -5.20 20.90 29.90
N ASP A 19 -4.16 20.39 29.22
CA ASP A 19 -2.82 20.23 29.78
C ASP A 19 -1.94 21.48 29.58
N VAL A 20 -2.33 22.57 30.23
CA VAL A 20 -1.61 23.87 30.17
C VAL A 20 -0.16 23.77 30.68
N GLN A 21 0.13 22.75 31.50
CA GLN A 21 1.47 22.55 32.07
C GLN A 21 2.50 22.20 31.00
N HIS A 22 2.09 21.41 29.99
CA HIS A 22 2.96 20.98 28.91
C HIS A 22 2.73 21.76 27.61
N LEU A 23 1.51 22.26 27.39
CA LEU A 23 1.13 23.04 26.21
C LEU A 23 0.67 24.45 26.64
N PRO A 24 1.57 25.45 26.63
CA PRO A 24 1.21 26.79 27.06
C PRO A 24 0.14 27.40 26.15
N THR A 25 -0.70 28.27 26.71
CA THR A 25 -1.74 28.97 25.95
C THR A 25 -1.13 29.83 24.83
N LEU A 26 -1.69 29.72 23.63
CA LEU A 26 -1.38 30.56 22.48
C LEU A 26 -2.37 31.74 22.40
N GLU A 27 -2.00 32.83 21.75
CA GLU A 27 -2.84 34.04 21.67
C GLU A 27 -3.64 34.13 20.35
N TYR A 28 -3.14 33.56 19.25
CA TYR A 28 -3.59 33.86 17.89
C TYR A 28 -3.92 32.64 17.01
N ALA A 29 -3.66 31.40 17.43
CA ALA A 29 -3.94 30.21 16.63
C ALA A 29 -5.43 30.07 16.19
N GLU A 30 -6.38 30.43 17.06
CA GLU A 30 -7.80 30.50 16.69
C GLU A 30 -8.10 31.62 15.68
N LYS A 31 -7.43 32.76 15.83
CA LYS A 31 -7.57 33.91 14.93
C LYS A 31 -6.95 33.61 13.56
N ASP A 32 -5.82 32.93 13.52
CA ASP A 32 -5.17 32.46 12.30
C ASP A 32 -6.14 31.66 11.42
N CYS A 33 -6.88 30.74 12.04
CA CYS A 33 -7.87 29.94 11.33
C CYS A 33 -9.07 30.76 10.86
N GLN A 34 -9.54 31.72 11.67
CA GLN A 34 -10.61 32.63 11.26
C GLN A 34 -10.20 33.51 10.08
N ASP A 35 -9.00 34.09 10.12
CA ASP A 35 -8.49 34.94 9.03
C ASP A 35 -8.32 34.13 7.73
N CYS A 36 -7.86 32.87 7.82
CA CYS A 36 -7.79 31.96 6.67
C CYS A 36 -9.19 31.66 6.12
N TYR A 37 -10.16 31.36 6.99
CA TYR A 37 -11.55 31.10 6.61
C TYR A 37 -12.14 32.28 5.82
N ASP A 38 -11.97 33.49 6.35
CA ASP A 38 -12.56 34.72 5.79
C ASP A 38 -12.07 35.01 4.36
N ILE A 39 -10.83 34.63 4.04
CA ILE A 39 -10.24 34.86 2.71
C ILE A 39 -10.58 33.74 1.74
N LEU A 40 -10.50 32.48 2.18
CA LEU A 40 -10.80 31.33 1.33
C LEU A 40 -12.27 31.31 0.90
N THR A 41 -13.15 31.84 1.75
CA THR A 41 -14.61 31.94 1.51
C THR A 41 -15.08 33.31 1.05
N ASN A 42 -14.17 34.25 0.81
CA ASN A 42 -14.49 35.59 0.35
C ASN A 42 -15.25 35.53 -1.00
N THR A 43 -16.35 36.25 -1.12
CA THR A 43 -17.21 36.19 -2.32
C THR A 43 -16.58 36.82 -3.57
N GLU A 44 -15.55 37.64 -3.42
CA GLU A 44 -14.85 38.28 -4.54
C GLU A 44 -13.58 37.53 -4.97
N THR A 45 -12.88 36.89 -4.03
CA THR A 45 -11.55 36.30 -4.27
C THR A 45 -11.42 34.83 -3.90
N GLY A 46 -12.29 34.33 -3.03
CA GLY A 46 -12.28 32.96 -2.52
C GLY A 46 -12.84 31.97 -3.54
N ILE A 47 -12.34 30.72 -3.48
CA ILE A 47 -12.81 29.62 -4.33
C ILE A 47 -13.49 28.51 -3.51
N PHE A 48 -13.51 28.64 -2.18
CA PHE A 48 -14.16 27.71 -1.27
C PHE A 48 -15.51 28.30 -0.88
N LEU A 49 -16.56 27.49 -0.92
CA LEU A 49 -17.87 27.95 -0.46
C LEU A 49 -17.92 27.87 1.09
N PRO A 50 -18.58 28.83 1.76
CA PRO A 50 -18.80 28.76 3.21
C PRO A 50 -19.42 27.41 3.65
N ASP A 51 -20.38 26.88 2.89
CA ASP A 51 -21.06 25.61 3.17
C ASP A 51 -20.14 24.38 3.06
N ASN A 52 -19.02 24.51 2.35
CA ASN A 52 -18.01 23.46 2.18
C ASN A 52 -16.75 23.74 3.00
N THR A 53 -16.80 24.72 3.90
CA THR A 53 -15.66 25.13 4.72
C THR A 53 -16.02 25.02 6.20
N THR A 54 -15.39 24.09 6.92
CA THR A 54 -15.62 23.86 8.35
C THR A 54 -14.55 24.53 9.19
N LEU A 55 -14.97 25.21 10.26
CA LEU A 55 -14.07 25.88 11.21
C LEU A 55 -14.21 25.24 12.60
N LEU A 56 -13.11 24.70 13.13
CA LEU A 56 -13.03 24.08 14.45
C LEU A 56 -12.08 24.87 15.35
N LEU A 57 -12.63 25.62 16.30
CA LEU A 57 -11.85 26.50 17.17
C LEU A 57 -11.91 26.08 18.64
N GLY A 58 -10.79 26.24 19.33
CA GLY A 58 -10.67 26.19 20.78
C GLY A 58 -11.32 24.95 21.40
N LYS A 59 -12.31 25.15 22.28
CA LYS A 59 -12.97 24.05 23.01
C LYS A 59 -13.72 23.04 22.12
N ASN A 60 -14.04 23.42 20.88
CA ASN A 60 -14.69 22.53 19.93
C ASN A 60 -13.65 21.68 19.17
N ALA A 61 -12.39 22.07 19.16
CA ALA A 61 -11.28 21.36 18.52
C ALA A 61 -10.68 20.30 19.48
N ILE A 62 -11.55 19.40 19.96
CA ILE A 62 -11.15 18.20 20.71
C ILE A 62 -10.83 17.05 19.76
N THR A 63 -10.05 16.08 20.24
CA THR A 63 -9.46 15.01 19.43
C THR A 63 -10.48 14.26 18.59
N ASP A 64 -11.56 13.80 19.21
CA ASP A 64 -12.57 12.99 18.51
C ASP A 64 -13.35 13.82 17.48
N ASN A 65 -13.69 15.07 17.81
CA ASN A 65 -14.39 15.96 16.88
C ASN A 65 -13.53 16.32 15.66
N ILE A 66 -12.24 16.59 15.87
CA ILE A 66 -11.31 16.84 14.76
C ILE A 66 -11.22 15.62 13.85
N ARG A 67 -11.07 14.41 14.42
CA ARG A 67 -11.03 13.16 13.62
C ARG A 67 -12.30 12.95 12.82
N GLU A 68 -13.46 13.15 13.45
CA GLU A 68 -14.76 12.97 12.80
C GLU A 68 -14.95 13.93 11.64
N VAL A 69 -14.71 15.23 11.85
CA VAL A 69 -14.85 16.26 10.81
C VAL A 69 -13.86 16.02 9.68
N LEU A 70 -12.59 15.73 9.98
CA LEU A 70 -11.62 15.42 8.93
C LEU A 70 -12.05 14.20 8.10
N PHE A 71 -12.52 13.14 8.75
CA PHE A 71 -12.98 11.96 8.03
C PHE A 71 -14.22 12.26 7.15
N GLN A 72 -15.20 12.99 7.68
CA GLN A 72 -16.41 13.34 6.93
C GLN A 72 -16.12 14.29 5.77
N GLU A 73 -15.46 15.42 6.05
CA GLU A 73 -15.28 16.52 5.09
C GLU A 73 -14.16 16.27 4.08
N ILE A 74 -13.12 15.53 4.46
CA ILE A 74 -11.92 15.34 3.63
C ILE A 74 -11.88 13.96 2.98
N VAL A 75 -12.41 12.93 3.63
CA VAL A 75 -12.37 11.55 3.11
C VAL A 75 -13.70 11.12 2.49
N GLN A 76 -14.83 11.34 3.15
CA GLN A 76 -16.12 10.80 2.71
C GLN A 76 -16.85 11.66 1.67
N LYS A 77 -16.94 12.97 1.86
CA LYS A 77 -17.67 13.86 0.95
C LYS A 77 -17.01 14.07 -0.41
N PRO A 78 -15.67 14.26 -0.51
CA PRO A 78 -15.02 14.65 -1.76
C PRO A 78 -14.89 13.50 -2.78
N THR A 79 -14.96 13.85 -4.05
CA THR A 79 -14.80 12.96 -5.22
C THR A 79 -13.47 13.21 -5.93
N ILE A 80 -13.13 12.37 -6.92
CA ILE A 80 -11.88 12.46 -7.70
C ILE A 80 -11.72 13.74 -8.55
N ASN A 81 -12.73 14.61 -8.60
CA ASN A 81 -12.65 15.91 -9.27
C ASN A 81 -12.38 17.07 -8.30
N ASP A 82 -12.46 16.83 -7.00
CA ASP A 82 -12.54 17.87 -5.97
C ASP A 82 -11.17 18.24 -5.40
N THR A 83 -11.10 19.40 -4.75
CA THR A 83 -9.92 19.85 -3.99
C THR A 83 -10.27 19.93 -2.52
N VAL A 84 -9.40 19.42 -1.66
CA VAL A 84 -9.57 19.48 -0.21
C VAL A 84 -8.40 20.23 0.42
N LEU A 85 -8.69 21.05 1.42
CA LEU A 85 -7.70 21.82 2.18
C LEU A 85 -7.88 21.57 3.68
N VAL A 86 -6.81 21.20 4.37
CA VAL A 86 -6.78 21.16 5.84
C VAL A 86 -5.78 22.19 6.32
N TYR A 87 -6.24 23.11 7.17
CA TYR A 87 -5.41 24.10 7.83
C TYR A 87 -5.38 23.84 9.34
N PHE A 88 -4.21 23.76 9.94
CA PHE A 88 -4.04 23.61 11.38
C PHE A 88 -3.15 24.72 11.93
N SER A 89 -3.59 25.41 12.98
CA SER A 89 -2.75 26.31 13.79
C SER A 89 -2.85 25.94 15.27
N GLY A 90 -1.69 25.71 15.89
CA GLY A 90 -1.62 25.29 17.29
C GLY A 90 -0.29 24.64 17.66
N HIS A 91 -0.26 23.91 18.78
CA HIS A 91 0.94 23.17 19.19
C HIS A 91 1.12 21.87 18.41
N GLY A 92 2.37 21.51 18.19
CA GLY A 92 2.77 20.15 17.81
C GLY A 92 3.91 19.69 18.72
N PHE A 93 3.95 18.39 19.03
CA PHE A 93 4.91 17.84 19.98
C PHE A 93 5.28 16.39 19.67
N MET A 94 6.40 15.93 20.22
CA MET A 94 6.94 14.57 20.02
C MET A 94 6.92 13.76 21.32
N LEU A 95 6.44 12.51 21.28
CA LEU A 95 6.46 11.59 22.44
C LEU A 95 7.23 10.30 22.16
N GLY A 96 8.03 9.84 23.13
CA GLY A 96 8.76 8.56 23.12
C GLY A 96 10.29 8.68 23.06
N GLU A 97 11.03 7.71 23.62
CA GLU A 97 12.51 7.78 23.68
C GLU A 97 13.21 7.11 22.48
N LYS A 98 12.76 5.91 22.05
CA LYS A 98 13.40 5.12 20.99
C LYS A 98 12.67 5.14 19.64
N ASN A 99 11.42 5.60 19.61
CA ASN A 99 10.56 5.76 18.42
C ASN A 99 9.62 6.96 18.65
N ARG A 100 10.15 8.18 18.49
CA ARG A 100 9.41 9.42 18.70
C ARG A 100 8.24 9.52 17.71
N LYS A 101 7.01 9.71 18.21
CA LYS A 101 5.81 9.95 17.42
C LYS A 101 5.39 11.41 17.53
N ALA A 102 5.02 12.02 16.41
CA ALA A 102 4.56 13.39 16.31
C ALA A 102 3.04 13.49 16.54
N TYR A 103 2.62 14.53 17.24
CA TYR A 103 1.22 14.82 17.56
C TYR A 103 0.90 16.29 17.26
N LEU A 104 -0.33 16.53 16.81
CA LEU A 104 -0.95 17.86 16.88
C LEU A 104 -1.69 17.97 18.21
N GLY A 105 -1.49 19.08 18.90
CA GLY A 105 -2.16 19.36 20.17
C GLY A 105 -3.64 19.66 19.94
N THR A 106 -4.50 18.90 20.59
CA THR A 106 -5.95 19.11 20.61
C THR A 106 -6.37 19.72 21.94
N HIS A 107 -7.52 20.40 22.00
CA HIS A 107 -7.94 21.08 23.23
C HIS A 107 -7.98 20.16 24.45
N ASP A 108 -8.41 18.91 24.27
CA ASP A 108 -8.59 17.93 25.33
C ASP A 108 -7.38 17.05 25.62
N VAL A 109 -6.25 17.26 24.93
CA VAL A 109 -5.07 16.42 25.09
C VAL A 109 -4.51 16.47 26.52
N ASP A 110 -4.15 15.30 27.03
CA ASP A 110 -3.43 15.11 28.29
C ASP A 110 -2.15 14.32 28.00
N ILE A 111 -0.99 14.99 28.04
CA ILE A 111 0.28 14.40 27.64
C ILE A 111 0.69 13.28 28.60
N ASN A 112 0.39 13.41 29.89
CA ASN A 112 0.65 12.34 30.86
C ASN A 112 -0.19 11.11 30.57
N PHE A 113 -1.45 11.28 30.21
CA PHE A 113 -2.33 10.18 29.80
C PHE A 113 -1.85 9.51 28.51
N LEU A 114 -1.35 10.28 27.53
CA LEU A 114 -0.75 9.75 26.31
C LEU A 114 0.49 8.88 26.60
N ILE A 115 1.36 9.34 27.49
CA ILE A 115 2.60 8.64 27.82
C ILE A 115 2.32 7.37 28.63
N THR A 116 1.42 7.45 29.61
CA THR A 116 1.26 6.41 30.64
C THR A 116 0.16 5.39 30.36
N ARG A 117 -0.85 5.74 29.56
CA ARG A 117 -2.05 4.89 29.38
C ARG A 117 -2.44 4.64 27.94
N ASN A 118 -2.65 5.69 27.14
CA ASN A 118 -3.18 5.51 25.78
C ASN A 118 -2.58 6.52 24.79
N ARG A 119 -1.59 6.06 24.02
CA ARG A 119 -0.93 6.85 22.97
C ARG A 119 -1.84 7.22 21.79
N ARG A 120 -3.04 6.63 21.65
CA ARG A 120 -4.03 6.93 20.59
C ARG A 120 -5.06 7.98 21.00
N ALA A 121 -5.08 8.39 22.27
CA ALA A 121 -6.02 9.39 22.77
C ALA A 121 -5.71 10.83 22.32
N GLY A 122 -4.69 11.05 21.49
CA GLY A 122 -4.32 12.34 20.92
C GLY A 122 -4.15 12.24 19.42
N LEU A 123 -4.12 13.38 18.73
CA LEU A 123 -4.12 13.44 17.26
C LEU A 123 -2.73 13.19 16.69
N ARG A 124 -2.44 11.93 16.34
CA ARG A 124 -1.11 11.51 15.87
C ARG A 124 -0.92 11.84 14.39
N MET A 125 0.24 12.40 14.03
CA MET A 125 0.47 12.88 12.66
C MET A 125 0.63 11.75 11.64
N ASP A 126 1.12 10.57 12.05
CA ASP A 126 1.12 9.38 11.18
C ASP A 126 -0.29 8.86 10.91
N GLU A 127 -1.19 8.90 11.91
CA GLU A 127 -2.61 8.60 11.73
C GLU A 127 -3.27 9.61 10.79
N LEU A 128 -3.02 10.92 10.97
CA LEU A 128 -3.53 11.94 10.04
C LEU A 128 -3.01 11.76 8.60
N TYR A 129 -1.74 11.39 8.46
CA TYR A 129 -1.12 11.15 7.16
C TYR A 129 -1.79 9.95 6.46
N GLU A 130 -1.92 8.81 7.16
CA GLU A 130 -2.46 7.59 6.59
C GLU A 130 -3.99 7.64 6.42
N ASP A 131 -4.72 8.03 7.46
CA ASP A 131 -6.18 7.89 7.54
C ASP A 131 -6.95 9.04 6.90
N ILE A 132 -6.30 10.20 6.67
CA ILE A 132 -6.94 11.39 6.09
C ILE A 132 -6.23 11.84 4.81
N PHE A 133 -4.92 12.12 4.89
CA PHE A 133 -4.17 12.72 3.78
C PHE A 133 -4.05 11.78 2.57
N LEU A 134 -3.71 10.50 2.81
CA LEU A 134 -3.64 9.51 1.74
C LEU A 134 -4.99 8.87 1.41
N ALA A 135 -5.89 8.75 2.38
CA ALA A 135 -7.19 8.11 2.21
C ALA A 135 -8.21 8.94 1.40
N SER A 136 -8.02 10.26 1.29
CA SER A 136 -8.95 11.14 0.55
C SER A 136 -9.01 10.80 -0.94
N HIS A 137 -10.23 10.69 -1.46
CA HIS A 137 -10.51 10.47 -2.88
C HIS A 137 -10.40 11.74 -3.73
N ALA A 138 -10.12 12.90 -3.12
CA ALA A 138 -9.99 14.17 -3.82
C ALA A 138 -8.90 14.14 -4.89
N LYS A 139 -9.08 14.96 -5.93
CA LYS A 139 -8.06 15.20 -6.95
C LYS A 139 -6.81 15.81 -6.33
N TYR A 140 -7.02 16.84 -5.52
CA TYR A 140 -5.97 17.56 -4.82
C TYR A 140 -6.24 17.55 -3.32
N VAL A 141 -5.23 17.16 -2.54
CA VAL A 141 -5.27 17.15 -1.07
C VAL A 141 -4.16 18.06 -0.57
N LEU A 142 -4.52 19.15 0.08
CA LEU A 142 -3.58 20.14 0.61
C LEU A 142 -3.66 20.20 2.13
N PHE A 143 -2.56 19.88 2.82
CA PHE A 143 -2.43 20.09 4.26
C PHE A 143 -1.50 21.28 4.52
N ILE A 144 -1.90 22.19 5.39
CA ILE A 144 -1.12 23.35 5.80
C ILE A 144 -1.05 23.33 7.33
N LEU A 145 0.15 23.07 7.85
CA LEU A 145 0.37 22.85 9.27
C LEU A 145 1.23 23.97 9.83
N ASP A 146 0.59 24.85 10.59
CA ASP A 146 1.24 25.90 11.36
C ASP A 146 1.39 25.49 12.82
N SER A 147 2.39 24.65 13.06
CA SER A 147 2.72 24.18 14.40
C SER A 147 4.20 23.81 14.52
N CYS A 148 4.72 23.84 15.75
CA CYS A 148 6.04 23.31 16.06
C CYS A 148 6.10 21.81 15.70
N HIS A 149 7.21 21.35 15.12
CA HIS A 149 7.40 19.95 14.70
C HIS A 149 6.46 19.44 13.58
N SER A 150 5.77 20.34 12.87
CA SER A 150 4.98 20.04 11.66
C SER A 150 5.79 19.32 10.57
N GLY A 151 7.12 19.55 10.50
CA GLY A 151 8.05 18.83 9.62
C GLY A 151 8.15 17.30 9.86
N ALA A 152 7.57 16.77 10.94
CA ALA A 152 7.47 15.33 11.20
C ALA A 152 6.19 14.68 10.62
N PHE A 153 5.38 15.42 9.85
CA PHE A 153 4.14 14.95 9.24
C PHE A 153 4.37 13.92 8.12
N VAL A 154 5.40 14.11 7.28
CA VAL A 154 5.71 13.19 6.18
C VAL A 154 6.80 12.18 6.60
N PRO A 155 6.63 10.86 6.36
CA PRO A 155 7.56 9.84 6.83
C PRO A 155 8.88 9.84 6.04
N SER A 156 9.78 10.80 6.32
CA SER A 156 11.19 10.77 5.86
C SER A 156 12.17 11.69 6.63
N VAL A 157 11.78 12.37 7.71
CA VAL A 157 12.68 13.32 8.42
C VAL A 157 13.18 12.84 9.79
N THR A 158 12.81 11.64 10.25
CA THR A 158 13.25 11.13 11.57
C THR A 158 14.01 9.80 11.48
N LYS A 159 15.18 9.84 10.84
CA LYS A 159 16.28 8.91 11.17
C LYS A 159 17.33 9.67 12.00
N GLY A 160 17.20 9.58 13.33
CA GLY A 160 18.27 9.77 14.32
C GLY A 160 18.94 11.14 14.40
N ALA A 161 18.69 11.88 15.49
CA ALA A 161 19.66 12.89 15.98
C ALA A 161 19.46 13.14 17.48
N THR A 162 20.19 12.39 18.30
CA THR A 162 20.82 12.96 19.48
C THR A 162 21.88 13.96 19.01
N THR A 163 21.77 15.21 19.45
CA THR A 163 22.86 16.19 19.60
C THR A 163 24.03 16.10 18.61
N GLU A 164 23.95 16.85 17.51
CA GLU A 164 25.03 17.64 16.87
C GLU A 164 24.57 18.07 15.46
N ILE A 165 23.97 19.25 15.37
CA ILE A 165 23.52 19.87 14.12
C ILE A 165 24.71 20.61 13.51
N SER A 166 25.28 20.05 12.44
CA SER A 166 26.17 20.78 11.54
C SER A 166 25.67 20.64 10.11
N ARG A 167 25.18 21.78 9.59
CA ARG A 167 24.97 22.13 8.17
C ARG A 167 23.97 21.25 7.39
N ILE A 168 22.74 21.75 7.30
CA ILE A 168 21.83 21.48 6.19
C ILE A 168 22.44 22.10 4.92
N PRO A 169 22.73 21.35 3.84
CA PRO A 169 22.98 21.93 2.53
C PRO A 169 21.65 22.35 1.91
N THR A 170 21.59 23.58 1.43
CA THR A 170 20.49 24.26 0.72
C THR A 170 20.25 23.73 -0.71
N ASP A 171 20.48 22.44 -0.97
CA ASP A 171 20.35 21.91 -2.32
C ASP A 171 18.91 21.45 -2.61
N GLU A 172 18.22 22.25 -3.43
CA GLU A 172 16.91 22.02 -4.08
C GLU A 172 16.82 20.70 -4.89
N LYS A 173 17.87 19.88 -4.94
CA LYS A 173 17.96 18.65 -5.74
C LYS A 173 17.43 17.38 -5.08
N LEU A 174 16.97 17.45 -3.83
CA LEU A 174 16.37 16.31 -3.13
C LEU A 174 14.84 16.21 -3.34
N VAL A 175 14.20 17.23 -3.91
CA VAL A 175 12.76 17.23 -4.20
C VAL A 175 12.45 16.57 -5.56
N GLU A 176 13.42 16.48 -6.47
CA GLU A 176 13.22 15.95 -7.83
C GLU A 176 13.45 14.44 -8.00
N LYS A 177 13.83 13.68 -6.96
CA LYS A 177 14.11 12.24 -7.09
C LYS A 177 13.10 11.36 -6.34
N GLY A 178 12.03 11.00 -7.04
CA GLY A 178 11.51 9.62 -7.08
C GLY A 178 10.53 9.14 -6.00
N PHE A 179 10.36 9.85 -4.88
CA PHE A 179 9.60 9.32 -3.73
C PHE A 179 8.06 9.20 -3.88
N PHE A 180 7.47 9.60 -5.01
CA PHE A 180 6.02 9.63 -5.23
C PHE A 180 5.62 9.06 -6.59
N SER A 181 5.95 7.80 -6.87
CA SER A 181 5.59 7.16 -8.14
C SER A 181 4.16 6.58 -8.19
N GLY A 182 3.19 7.11 -7.44
CA GLY A 182 1.84 6.51 -7.37
C GLY A 182 0.62 7.38 -7.04
N GLU A 183 0.76 8.63 -6.58
CA GLU A 183 -0.37 9.39 -6.00
C GLU A 183 -0.35 10.86 -6.44
N ASN A 184 -0.94 11.17 -7.60
CA ASN A 184 -0.93 12.53 -8.17
C ASN A 184 -1.77 13.51 -7.33
N GLY A 185 -1.24 14.63 -6.84
CA GLY A 185 -2.03 15.76 -6.29
C GLY A 185 -2.05 15.93 -4.75
N ARG A 186 -1.07 15.38 -4.02
CA ARG A 186 -1.04 15.42 -2.55
C ARG A 186 0.10 16.33 -2.10
N VAL A 187 -0.21 17.42 -1.39
CA VAL A 187 0.77 18.44 -0.96
C VAL A 187 0.60 18.75 0.52
N ALA A 188 1.70 18.77 1.26
CA ALA A 188 1.76 19.23 2.63
C ALA A 188 2.72 20.42 2.76
N ILE A 189 2.26 21.49 3.39
CA ILE A 189 3.01 22.72 3.68
C ILE A 189 3.17 22.83 5.20
N VAL A 190 4.37 23.11 5.65
CA VAL A 190 4.69 23.31 7.06
C VAL A 190 5.23 24.72 7.27
N SER A 191 4.87 25.38 8.38
CA SER A 191 5.23 26.78 8.62
C SER A 191 6.73 27.02 8.84
N CYS A 192 7.46 26.00 9.32
CA CYS A 192 8.90 26.08 9.53
C CYS A 192 9.60 24.72 9.36
N PRO A 193 10.93 24.71 9.12
CA PRO A 193 11.71 23.48 9.09
C PRO A 193 11.66 22.71 10.43
N PRO A 194 11.93 21.39 10.45
CA PRO A 194 11.82 20.52 11.64
C PRO A 194 12.58 21.00 12.89
N ASP A 195 13.60 21.83 12.69
CA ASP A 195 14.61 22.30 13.63
C ASP A 195 14.34 23.72 14.18
N LEU A 196 13.26 24.38 13.72
CA LEU A 196 12.83 25.69 14.21
C LEU A 196 11.38 25.64 14.70
N PRO A 197 11.03 26.36 15.78
CA PRO A 197 9.65 26.47 16.23
C PRO A 197 8.88 27.52 15.40
N SER A 198 7.56 27.38 15.31
CA SER A 198 6.65 28.43 14.81
C SER A 198 6.48 29.53 15.87
N TYR A 199 6.28 30.79 15.45
CA TYR A 199 6.18 31.93 16.36
C TYR A 199 4.92 32.77 16.14
N GLU A 200 4.31 33.19 17.25
CA GLU A 200 3.25 34.20 17.29
C GLU A 200 3.83 35.62 17.32
N SER A 201 3.21 36.54 16.58
CA SER A 201 3.58 37.95 16.58
C SER A 201 2.46 38.80 17.16
N LYS A 202 2.74 39.47 18.29
CA LYS A 202 1.81 40.46 18.87
C LYS A 202 1.60 41.68 17.98
N GLU A 203 2.59 41.98 17.12
CA GLU A 203 2.52 43.05 16.14
C GLU A 203 1.52 42.72 15.02
N PHE A 204 1.56 41.48 14.52
CA PHE A 204 0.67 41.04 13.44
C PHE A 204 -0.67 40.51 13.95
N GLN A 205 -0.75 40.16 15.24
CA GLN A 205 -1.88 39.43 15.84
C GLN A 205 -2.21 38.13 15.11
N ASN A 206 -1.18 37.46 14.61
CA ASN A 206 -1.21 36.20 13.90
C ASN A 206 0.12 35.47 14.17
N SER A 207 0.20 34.18 13.83
CA SER A 207 1.53 33.61 13.61
C SER A 207 2.26 34.34 12.47
N VAL A 208 3.58 34.34 12.54
CA VAL A 208 4.39 35.01 11.50
C VAL A 208 4.16 34.35 10.13
N PHE A 209 4.07 33.02 10.07
CA PHE A 209 3.75 32.30 8.84
C PHE A 209 2.34 32.66 8.33
N THR A 210 1.33 32.55 9.20
CA THR A 210 -0.07 32.85 8.85
C THR A 210 -0.20 34.26 8.31
N TYR A 211 0.45 35.25 8.93
CA TYR A 211 0.40 36.63 8.45
C TYR A 211 0.80 36.76 6.97
N TYR A 212 1.98 36.24 6.59
CA TYR A 212 2.43 36.31 5.20
C TYR A 212 1.63 35.41 4.27
N PHE A 213 1.17 34.26 4.75
CA PHE A 213 0.25 33.39 4.02
C PHE A 213 -1.05 34.13 3.65
N ILE A 214 -1.65 34.82 4.62
CA ILE A 214 -2.83 35.67 4.45
C ILE A 214 -2.57 36.83 3.48
N GLN A 215 -1.44 37.54 3.62
CA GLN A 215 -1.11 38.63 2.68
C GLN A 215 -0.93 38.12 1.25
N GLY A 216 -0.35 36.94 1.08
CA GLY A 216 -0.23 36.28 -0.22
C GLY A 216 -1.59 35.97 -0.84
N LEU A 217 -2.49 35.35 -0.07
CA LEU A 217 -3.86 35.04 -0.50
C LEU A 217 -4.71 36.29 -0.80
N LYS A 218 -4.45 37.42 -0.13
CA LYS A 218 -5.10 38.72 -0.41
C LYS A 218 -4.68 39.36 -1.74
N GLY A 219 -3.73 38.74 -2.45
CA GLY A 219 -3.24 39.20 -3.74
C GLY A 219 -1.76 39.55 -3.76
N GLY A 220 -1.04 39.44 -2.64
CA GLY A 220 0.42 39.61 -2.64
C GLY A 220 1.15 38.56 -3.48
N ALA A 221 0.55 37.38 -3.60
CA ALA A 221 1.07 36.25 -4.38
C ALA A 221 0.38 36.09 -5.74
N ILE A 222 -0.36 37.10 -6.22
CA ILE A 222 -1.12 36.96 -7.45
C ILE A 222 -0.21 36.84 -8.68
N GLU A 223 -0.47 35.84 -9.51
CA GLU A 223 0.18 35.68 -10.81
C GLU A 223 -0.40 36.69 -11.80
N GLN A 224 0.45 37.52 -12.41
CA GLN A 224 0.00 38.68 -13.20
C GLN A 224 -0.69 38.29 -14.52
N ASP A 225 -0.36 37.12 -15.04
CA ASP A 225 -0.85 36.55 -16.30
C ASP A 225 -2.18 35.81 -16.13
N THR A 226 -2.37 35.09 -15.01
CA THR A 226 -3.58 34.31 -14.73
C THR A 226 -4.59 35.04 -13.85
N GLY A 227 -4.12 35.96 -12.99
CA GLY A 227 -4.92 36.56 -11.94
C GLY A 227 -5.26 35.58 -10.82
N GLU A 228 -4.52 34.49 -10.68
CA GLU A 228 -4.76 33.43 -9.70
C GLU A 228 -3.66 33.43 -8.64
N VAL A 229 -4.00 33.01 -7.42
CA VAL A 229 -3.02 32.66 -6.39
C VAL A 229 -2.98 31.14 -6.31
N THR A 230 -1.83 30.59 -6.67
CA THR A 230 -1.55 29.16 -6.70
C THR A 230 -0.75 28.77 -5.46
N VAL A 231 -0.67 27.48 -5.15
CA VAL A 231 0.21 26.98 -4.07
C VAL A 231 1.67 27.42 -4.31
N ASP A 232 2.14 27.40 -5.57
CA ASP A 232 3.51 27.78 -5.95
C ASP A 232 3.80 29.27 -5.75
N SER A 233 2.94 30.14 -6.28
CA SER A 233 3.09 31.59 -6.16
C SER A 233 2.96 32.03 -4.70
N LEU A 234 2.06 31.40 -3.94
CA LEU A 234 1.89 31.66 -2.51
C LEU A 234 3.13 31.27 -1.70
N LEU A 235 3.68 30.08 -1.91
CA LEU A 235 4.92 29.67 -1.23
C LEU A 235 6.10 30.56 -1.59
N THR A 236 6.20 30.95 -2.86
CA THR A 236 7.23 31.90 -3.33
C THR A 236 7.09 33.24 -2.62
N TYR A 237 5.88 33.78 -2.51
CA TYR A 237 5.61 35.01 -1.77
C TYR A 237 6.01 34.90 -0.31
N VAL A 238 5.57 33.84 0.39
CA VAL A 238 5.87 33.65 1.82
C VAL A 238 7.39 33.53 2.03
N ARG A 239 8.12 32.77 1.20
CA ARG A 239 9.59 32.65 1.31
C ARG A 239 10.33 33.97 1.12
N ASN A 240 9.81 34.86 0.28
CA ASN A 240 10.44 36.14 -0.01
C ASN A 240 10.18 37.21 1.06
N HIS A 241 9.11 37.08 1.83
CA HIS A 241 8.67 38.11 2.78
C HIS A 241 8.76 37.67 4.25
N ALA A 242 8.60 36.37 4.53
CA ALA A 242 8.73 35.87 5.88
C ALA A 242 10.18 35.93 6.37
N PRO A 243 10.41 36.19 7.68
CA PRO A 243 11.74 36.12 8.27
C PRO A 243 12.39 34.76 8.03
N SER A 244 13.71 34.72 7.90
CA SER A 244 14.49 33.49 7.64
C SER A 244 14.29 32.37 8.66
N LYS A 245 13.73 32.67 9.82
CA LYS A 245 13.37 31.70 10.87
C LYS A 245 11.96 31.09 10.71
N GLN A 246 11.20 31.50 9.70
CA GLN A 246 9.80 31.13 9.42
C GLN A 246 9.62 30.85 7.93
N LEU A 247 10.50 30.02 7.36
CA LEU A 247 10.47 29.64 5.95
C LEU A 247 9.65 28.36 5.76
N PRO A 248 8.63 28.36 4.90
CA PRO A 248 7.77 27.20 4.76
C PRO A 248 8.43 26.04 4.01
N GLY A 249 8.27 24.84 4.55
CA GLY A 249 8.61 23.58 3.89
C GLY A 249 7.43 23.07 3.05
N ARG A 250 7.74 22.44 1.92
CA ARG A 250 6.75 21.76 1.06
C ARG A 250 7.15 20.31 0.90
N TYR A 251 6.18 19.41 1.04
CA TYR A 251 6.32 17.98 0.86
C TYR A 251 5.20 17.45 -0.05
N GLY A 252 5.45 16.37 -0.78
CA GLY A 252 4.49 15.80 -1.73
C GLY A 252 4.64 16.29 -3.18
N GLN A 253 3.81 15.78 -4.08
CA GLN A 253 3.79 16.13 -5.51
C GLN A 253 2.37 16.52 -5.98
N ASP A 254 2.30 17.58 -6.77
CA ASP A 254 1.17 18.00 -7.57
C ASP A 254 1.52 17.95 -9.07
N TYR A 255 0.74 17.19 -9.83
CA TYR A 255 0.75 17.30 -11.29
C TYR A 255 -0.43 18.20 -11.68
N GLY A 256 -0.20 19.51 -11.62
CA GLY A 256 -1.18 20.53 -12.00
C GLY A 256 -1.16 21.75 -11.10
N ILE A 257 -1.88 22.79 -11.50
CA ILE A 257 -1.96 24.06 -10.77
C ILE A 257 -3.07 23.94 -9.70
N ILE A 258 -2.70 24.01 -8.42
CA ILE A 258 -3.66 24.12 -7.30
C ILE A 258 -3.89 25.59 -7.01
N ILE A 259 -5.09 26.07 -7.34
CA ILE A 259 -5.53 27.44 -7.10
C ILE A 259 -6.10 27.54 -5.68
N LEU A 260 -5.86 28.65 -4.99
CA LEU A 260 -6.37 28.93 -3.64
C LEU A 260 -7.27 30.17 -3.58
N THR A 261 -6.96 31.20 -4.37
CA THR A 261 -7.80 32.39 -4.56
C THR A 261 -7.64 32.94 -5.98
N LYS A 262 -8.53 33.83 -6.41
CA LYS A 262 -8.46 34.56 -7.69
C LYS A 262 -8.60 36.06 -7.47
N SER A 263 -8.13 36.89 -8.40
CA SER A 263 -8.37 38.34 -8.34
C SER A 263 -9.85 38.66 -8.47
N SER A 264 -10.29 39.65 -7.68
CA SER A 264 -11.52 40.39 -7.94
C SER A 264 -11.40 41.13 -9.30
N PRO A 265 -12.46 41.17 -10.14
CA PRO A 265 -12.44 41.84 -11.44
C PRO A 265 -12.03 43.34 -11.42
N ASN A 266 -12.03 43.99 -10.25
CA ASN A 266 -11.82 45.42 -10.08
C ASN A 266 -10.47 45.83 -9.45
N TRP A 267 -9.47 44.93 -9.38
CA TRP A 267 -8.23 45.19 -8.63
C TRP A 267 -7.41 46.41 -9.14
N LYS A 268 -7.52 46.78 -10.42
CA LYS A 268 -6.89 47.99 -10.97
C LYS A 268 -7.45 49.31 -10.42
N GLN A 269 -8.61 49.32 -9.74
CA GLN A 269 -9.24 50.54 -9.21
C GLN A 269 -9.06 50.73 -7.69
N GLN A 270 -8.80 49.67 -6.92
CA GLN A 270 -8.83 49.73 -5.44
C GLN A 270 -7.49 50.05 -4.76
N ILE A 271 -6.34 49.88 -5.43
CA ILE A 271 -5.02 50.31 -4.90
C ILE A 271 -4.93 51.85 -4.73
N THR A 272 -5.84 52.59 -5.36
CA THR A 272 -5.85 54.06 -5.31
C THR A 272 -6.64 54.71 -4.17
N LYS A 273 -7.34 53.98 -3.29
CA LYS A 273 -8.30 54.66 -2.37
C LYS A 273 -8.24 54.44 -0.86
N ASN A 274 -7.84 53.31 -0.29
CA ASN A 274 -8.09 53.09 1.15
C ASN A 274 -6.84 52.73 1.97
N SER A 275 -5.87 53.62 1.96
CA SER A 275 -4.91 53.78 3.06
C SER A 275 -5.46 54.76 4.10
N THR A 276 -6.33 54.30 5.02
CA THR A 276 -6.56 54.94 6.34
C THR A 276 -7.38 54.05 7.29
N THR A 277 -6.71 53.64 8.37
CA THR A 277 -7.09 53.33 9.76
C THR A 277 -8.56 53.14 10.22
N LEU A 278 -8.76 52.11 11.06
CA LEU A 278 -9.52 52.03 12.34
C LEU A 278 -10.72 51.05 12.49
N SER A 279 -10.50 50.04 13.36
CA SER A 279 -11.30 49.51 14.50
C SER A 279 -12.79 49.20 14.37
N ILE A 280 -13.20 47.94 14.68
CA ILE A 280 -14.61 47.57 14.93
C ILE A 280 -14.76 46.68 16.17
N SER A 281 -15.70 47.08 17.03
CA SER A 281 -16.15 46.50 18.29
C SER A 281 -17.20 45.37 18.09
N LYS A 282 -17.18 44.40 19.02
CA LYS A 282 -18.02 43.18 19.07
C LYS A 282 -19.52 43.45 19.29
N VAL A 283 -20.36 42.64 18.65
CA VAL A 283 -21.76 42.39 19.01
C VAL A 283 -21.90 40.94 19.48
N GLN A 284 -22.54 40.72 20.63
CA GLN A 284 -22.91 39.41 21.17
C GLN A 284 -24.34 39.05 20.75
N VAL A 285 -24.60 37.77 20.42
CA VAL A 285 -25.91 37.12 20.68
C VAL A 285 -25.70 35.66 21.08
N ASN A 286 -26.52 35.26 22.06
CA ASN A 286 -26.53 34.04 22.84
C ASN A 286 -26.94 32.76 22.10
N GLU A 287 -26.34 31.67 22.58
CA GLU A 287 -26.71 30.26 22.47
C GLU A 287 -27.96 29.96 23.30
N GLN A 288 -28.89 29.16 22.75
CA GLN A 288 -29.63 28.13 23.50
C GLN A 288 -30.55 27.32 22.56
N GLN A 289 -30.07 26.15 22.13
CA GLN A 289 -30.88 24.96 21.83
C GLN A 289 -29.95 23.76 21.57
N SER A 290 -29.83 22.88 22.56
CA SER A 290 -29.10 21.61 22.47
C SER A 290 -30.02 20.51 21.92
N LEU A 291 -29.70 19.98 20.75
CA LEU A 291 -30.29 18.77 20.17
C LEU A 291 -29.47 17.54 20.60
N GLU A 292 -30.13 16.49 21.09
CA GLU A 292 -29.53 15.18 21.35
C GLU A 292 -29.10 14.52 20.03
N ILE A 293 -27.81 14.17 19.92
CA ILE A 293 -27.24 13.46 18.77
C ILE A 293 -26.86 12.04 19.22
N VAL A 294 -27.41 11.04 18.54
CA VAL A 294 -27.03 9.62 18.70
C VAL A 294 -25.84 9.33 17.77
N PRO A 295 -24.77 8.64 18.22
CA PRO A 295 -23.54 8.49 17.44
C PRO A 295 -23.73 7.65 16.17
N LEU A 296 -23.12 8.08 15.06
CA LEU A 296 -22.95 7.27 13.85
C LEU A 296 -21.86 6.20 14.10
N LYS A 297 -22.19 4.93 13.84
CA LYS A 297 -21.25 3.81 13.95
C LYS A 297 -20.21 3.86 12.82
N ASN A 298 -18.94 3.59 13.15
CA ASN A 298 -17.89 3.36 12.16
C ASN A 298 -18.26 2.15 11.26
N PRO A 299 -18.37 2.31 9.93
CA PRO A 299 -18.76 1.23 9.04
C PRO A 299 -17.78 0.05 9.07
N PHE A 300 -16.49 0.28 9.37
CA PHE A 300 -15.46 -0.76 9.44
C PHE A 300 -15.44 -1.54 10.76
N GLU A 301 -15.85 -0.95 11.89
CA GLU A 301 -16.06 -1.70 13.14
C GLU A 301 -17.16 -2.74 12.99
N SER A 302 -18.20 -2.40 12.23
CA SER A 302 -19.32 -3.30 11.94
C SER A 302 -18.93 -4.41 10.95
N CYS A 303 -18.04 -4.11 9.99
CA CYS A 303 -17.49 -5.10 9.05
C CYS A 303 -16.69 -6.19 9.75
N LYS A 304 -15.92 -5.86 10.79
CA LYS A 304 -15.17 -6.86 11.57
C LYS A 304 -16.09 -7.91 12.17
N ASN A 305 -17.13 -7.47 12.89
CA ASN A 305 -18.10 -8.39 13.52
C ASN A 305 -18.80 -9.27 12.48
N PHE A 306 -19.06 -8.71 11.30
CA PHE A 306 -19.65 -9.46 10.19
C PHE A 306 -18.69 -10.53 9.63
N ILE A 307 -17.42 -10.17 9.37
CA ILE A 307 -16.38 -11.10 8.94
C ILE A 307 -16.18 -12.19 10.00
N ASP A 308 -16.12 -11.84 11.28
CA ASP A 308 -15.98 -12.79 12.40
C ASP A 308 -17.08 -13.84 12.40
N LYS A 309 -18.33 -13.41 12.26
CA LYS A 309 -19.48 -14.31 12.18
C LYS A 309 -19.42 -15.19 10.94
N LEU A 310 -19.15 -14.62 9.76
CA LEU A 310 -19.01 -15.38 8.51
C LEU A 310 -17.95 -16.48 8.65
N ILE A 311 -16.76 -16.14 9.12
CA ILE A 311 -15.64 -17.06 9.29
C ILE A 311 -15.96 -18.13 10.37
N ALA A 312 -16.64 -17.76 11.45
CA ALA A 312 -17.09 -18.71 12.47
C ALA A 312 -18.09 -19.74 11.91
N PHE A 313 -19.07 -19.31 11.11
CA PHE A 313 -20.01 -20.23 10.46
C PHE A 313 -19.34 -21.18 9.46
N LEU A 314 -18.34 -20.69 8.72
CA LEU A 314 -17.57 -21.53 7.79
C LEU A 314 -16.69 -22.56 8.51
N THR A 315 -16.25 -22.24 9.72
CA THR A 315 -15.46 -23.14 10.58
C THR A 315 -16.30 -24.26 11.18
N ASN A 316 -17.57 -24.00 11.49
CA ASN A 316 -18.49 -25.01 12.00
C ASN A 316 -18.86 -26.01 10.89
N GLU A 317 -18.66 -27.31 11.13
CA GLU A 317 -19.00 -28.39 10.20
C GLU A 317 -20.52 -28.57 10.09
N LEU A 318 -21.18 -27.73 9.28
CA LEU A 318 -22.55 -27.97 8.87
C LEU A 318 -22.59 -29.12 7.84
N PRO A 319 -23.49 -30.11 8.00
CA PRO A 319 -23.65 -31.22 7.06
C PRO A 319 -24.33 -30.71 5.77
N ILE A 320 -23.56 -30.10 4.89
CA ILE A 320 -24.05 -29.51 3.63
C ILE A 320 -23.27 -30.10 2.45
N SER A 321 -23.99 -30.32 1.34
CA SER A 321 -23.57 -31.12 0.18
C SER A 321 -22.47 -30.51 -0.71
N SER A 322 -22.19 -29.20 -0.63
CA SER A 322 -21.15 -28.53 -1.42
C SER A 322 -20.56 -27.30 -0.71
N ILE A 323 -19.32 -26.91 -1.07
CA ILE A 323 -18.63 -25.71 -0.55
C ILE A 323 -19.43 -24.44 -0.86
N GLU A 324 -19.95 -24.32 -2.08
CA GLU A 324 -20.78 -23.18 -2.49
C GLU A 324 -22.03 -23.07 -1.60
N ASN A 325 -22.75 -24.16 -1.34
CA ASN A 325 -23.94 -24.13 -0.48
C ASN A 325 -23.59 -23.77 0.98
N ARG A 326 -22.43 -24.21 1.49
CA ARG A 326 -21.96 -23.82 2.84
C ARG A 326 -21.72 -22.33 2.94
N VAL A 327 -21.14 -21.73 1.89
CA VAL A 327 -20.88 -20.29 1.84
C VAL A 327 -22.20 -19.51 1.79
N LEU A 328 -23.14 -19.92 0.93
CA LEU A 328 -24.45 -19.27 0.86
C LEU A 328 -25.22 -19.40 2.18
N GLU A 329 -25.12 -20.54 2.87
CA GLU A 329 -25.73 -20.72 4.19
C GLU A 329 -25.06 -19.86 5.25
N ALA A 330 -23.73 -19.73 5.26
CA ALA A 330 -23.02 -18.83 6.16
C ALA A 330 -23.42 -17.37 5.93
N VAL A 331 -23.57 -16.95 4.66
CA VAL A 331 -24.07 -15.62 4.30
C VAL A 331 -25.49 -15.43 4.81
N ARG A 332 -26.38 -16.40 4.58
CA ARG A 332 -27.77 -16.35 5.06
C ARG A 332 -27.84 -16.18 6.58
N LEU A 333 -27.13 -17.04 7.33
CA LEU A 333 -27.11 -17.03 8.78
C LEU A 333 -26.47 -15.76 9.36
N THR A 334 -25.45 -15.21 8.70
CA THR A 334 -24.80 -13.98 9.18
C THR A 334 -25.62 -12.72 8.85
N SER A 335 -26.43 -12.78 7.79
CA SER A 335 -27.24 -11.66 7.33
C SER A 335 -28.66 -11.63 7.88
N ASP A 336 -29.06 -12.65 8.65
CA ASP A 336 -30.45 -12.90 9.06
C ASP A 336 -31.43 -12.92 7.86
N GLY A 337 -30.95 -13.35 6.69
CA GLY A 337 -31.73 -13.44 5.46
C GLY A 337 -32.64 -14.68 5.42
N ASP A 338 -33.73 -14.57 4.66
CA ASP A 338 -34.66 -15.69 4.44
C ASP A 338 -34.05 -16.75 3.51
N LEU A 339 -33.29 -16.28 2.51
CA LEU A 339 -32.73 -17.08 1.42
C LEU A 339 -31.57 -16.32 0.75
N VAL A 340 -30.53 -17.03 0.32
CA VAL A 340 -29.49 -16.50 -0.57
C VAL A 340 -29.45 -17.37 -1.81
N VAL A 341 -29.53 -16.75 -2.99
CA VAL A 341 -29.46 -17.44 -4.29
C VAL A 341 -28.36 -16.88 -5.15
N VAL A 342 -27.74 -17.73 -5.96
CA VAL A 342 -26.84 -17.31 -7.06
C VAL A 342 -27.55 -17.59 -8.36
N LEU A 343 -27.85 -16.53 -9.10
CA LEU A 343 -28.45 -16.58 -10.43
C LEU A 343 -27.34 -16.54 -11.49
N ARG A 344 -27.54 -17.25 -12.59
CA ARG A 344 -26.67 -17.21 -13.77
C ARG A 344 -27.46 -16.84 -15.01
N GLN A 345 -26.91 -15.95 -15.83
CA GLN A 345 -27.46 -15.66 -17.14
C GLN A 345 -27.15 -16.82 -18.11
N ALA A 346 -28.19 -17.47 -18.63
CA ALA A 346 -28.15 -18.44 -19.71
C ALA A 346 -28.78 -17.86 -20.99
N GLU A 347 -28.73 -18.60 -22.10
CA GLU A 347 -29.25 -18.15 -23.41
C GLU A 347 -30.76 -17.84 -23.36
N ASP A 348 -31.54 -18.64 -22.64
CA ASP A 348 -33.01 -18.53 -22.55
C ASP A 348 -33.51 -17.75 -21.30
N GLY A 349 -32.61 -17.11 -20.55
CA GLY A 349 -32.96 -16.34 -19.34
C GLY A 349 -32.05 -16.63 -18.15
N TRP A 350 -32.53 -16.31 -16.94
CA TRP A 350 -31.76 -16.53 -15.71
C TRP A 350 -32.13 -17.86 -15.05
N VAL A 351 -31.12 -18.60 -14.59
CA VAL A 351 -31.28 -19.87 -13.88
C VAL A 351 -30.67 -19.81 -12.48
N ILE A 352 -31.29 -20.48 -11.51
CA ILE A 352 -30.73 -20.64 -10.16
C ILE A 352 -29.60 -21.66 -10.24
N ARG A 353 -28.38 -21.21 -9.97
CA ARG A 353 -27.18 -22.05 -9.96
C ARG A 353 -26.96 -22.74 -8.62
N ALA A 354 -27.14 -21.98 -7.53
CA ALA A 354 -26.95 -22.45 -6.16
C ALA A 354 -27.84 -21.64 -5.20
N GLN A 355 -28.16 -22.23 -4.05
CA GLN A 355 -28.98 -21.58 -3.03
C GLN A 355 -28.66 -22.09 -1.61
N SER A 356 -28.91 -21.24 -0.62
CA SER A 356 -28.92 -21.61 0.80
C SER A 356 -30.16 -22.42 1.18
N ASN A 357 -30.24 -22.87 2.44
CA ASN A 357 -31.52 -23.35 2.98
C ASN A 357 -32.54 -22.20 3.08
N PHE A 358 -33.82 -22.53 3.12
CA PHE A 358 -34.92 -21.56 3.21
C PHE A 358 -35.50 -21.50 4.62
N GLN A 359 -35.79 -20.28 5.10
CA GLN A 359 -36.44 -20.06 6.38
C GLN A 359 -37.44 -18.90 6.28
N ALA A 360 -38.73 -19.20 6.14
CA ALA A 360 -39.81 -18.22 6.27
C ALA A 360 -41.04 -18.84 6.95
N GLU A 361 -41.69 -18.09 7.85
CA GLU A 361 -42.74 -18.61 8.73
C GLU A 361 -44.09 -18.87 8.04
N LYS A 362 -44.31 -18.38 6.81
CA LYS A 362 -45.66 -18.31 6.19
C LYS A 362 -45.78 -18.74 4.72
N LEU A 363 -44.68 -19.10 4.04
CA LEU A 363 -44.69 -19.44 2.60
C LEU A 363 -43.89 -20.73 2.33
N SER A 364 -44.33 -21.52 1.34
CA SER A 364 -43.52 -22.66 0.86
C SER A 364 -42.30 -22.15 0.09
N GLN A 365 -41.16 -22.84 0.20
CA GLN A 365 -39.90 -22.43 -0.44
C GLN A 365 -40.04 -22.21 -1.94
N ASN A 366 -40.73 -23.11 -2.65
CA ASN A 366 -40.93 -22.99 -4.10
C ASN A 366 -41.77 -21.76 -4.45
N THR A 367 -42.86 -21.52 -3.73
CA THR A 367 -43.72 -20.34 -3.93
C THR A 367 -42.98 -19.04 -3.63
N TYR A 368 -42.14 -19.02 -2.60
CA TYR A 368 -41.32 -17.85 -2.26
C TYR A 368 -40.26 -17.59 -3.33
N ILE A 369 -39.54 -18.62 -3.77
CA ILE A 369 -38.54 -18.52 -4.84
C ILE A 369 -39.18 -18.05 -6.14
N GLU A 370 -40.31 -18.62 -6.57
CA GLU A 370 -41.00 -18.19 -7.79
C GLU A 370 -41.47 -16.73 -7.70
N THR A 371 -41.99 -16.31 -6.55
CA THR A 371 -42.41 -14.92 -6.32
C THR A 371 -41.21 -13.98 -6.35
N VAL A 372 -40.12 -14.33 -5.67
CA VAL A 372 -38.91 -13.50 -5.61
C VAL A 372 -38.22 -13.45 -6.97
N VAL A 373 -38.06 -14.57 -7.66
CA VAL A 373 -37.49 -14.64 -9.01
C VAL A 373 -38.34 -13.85 -10.00
N SER A 374 -39.66 -14.01 -10.02
CA SER A 374 -40.54 -13.25 -10.92
C SER A 374 -40.50 -11.73 -10.67
N GLN A 375 -40.26 -11.29 -9.43
CA GLN A 375 -40.04 -9.86 -9.12
C GLN A 375 -38.62 -9.37 -9.44
N ILE A 376 -37.61 -10.24 -9.33
CA ILE A 376 -36.20 -9.93 -9.61
C ILE A 376 -35.92 -9.81 -11.11
N LEU A 377 -36.46 -10.71 -11.93
CA LEU A 377 -36.12 -10.80 -13.36
C LEU A 377 -36.37 -9.50 -14.14
N PRO A 378 -37.49 -8.76 -13.93
CA PRO A 378 -37.71 -7.47 -14.56
C PRO A 378 -36.68 -6.41 -14.15
N ILE A 379 -36.22 -6.43 -12.89
CA ILE A 379 -35.22 -5.49 -12.36
C ILE A 379 -33.86 -5.76 -13.02
N ILE A 380 -33.40 -7.01 -13.03
CA ILE A 380 -32.13 -7.39 -13.66
C ILE A 380 -32.15 -7.11 -15.17
N SER A 381 -33.30 -7.32 -15.83
CA SER A 381 -33.43 -7.15 -17.28
C SER A 381 -33.50 -5.68 -17.72
N SER A 382 -33.86 -4.76 -16.80
CA SER A 382 -33.98 -3.33 -17.08
C SER A 382 -32.72 -2.53 -16.72
N ASP A 383 -31.93 -3.00 -15.76
CA ASP A 383 -30.69 -2.32 -15.34
C ASP A 383 -29.45 -2.82 -16.12
N LYS A 384 -29.03 -2.05 -17.12
CA LYS A 384 -27.84 -2.36 -17.93
C LYS A 384 -26.52 -2.26 -17.15
N ASN A 385 -26.53 -1.64 -15.97
CA ASN A 385 -25.33 -1.36 -15.16
C ASN A 385 -25.17 -2.34 -14.00
N ILE A 386 -26.07 -3.32 -13.82
CA ILE A 386 -26.02 -4.30 -12.71
C ILE A 386 -24.72 -5.13 -12.67
N PHE A 387 -23.98 -5.22 -13.78
CA PHE A 387 -22.67 -5.88 -13.87
C PHE A 387 -21.50 -4.90 -13.99
N SER A 388 -21.73 -3.61 -13.83
CA SER A 388 -20.64 -2.64 -13.69
C SER A 388 -19.91 -2.92 -12.38
N ARG A 389 -18.61 -2.61 -12.36
CA ARG A 389 -17.71 -2.95 -11.25
C ARG A 389 -18.10 -2.27 -9.93
N ASP A 390 -18.87 -1.20 -10.02
CA ASP A 390 -19.26 -0.31 -8.94
C ASP A 390 -20.78 -0.38 -8.62
N TYR A 391 -21.48 -1.43 -9.09
CA TYR A 391 -22.92 -1.56 -8.87
C TYR A 391 -23.26 -2.08 -7.46
N HIS A 392 -24.01 -1.27 -6.71
CA HIS A 392 -24.52 -1.59 -5.38
C HIS A 392 -26.03 -1.35 -5.32
N GLY A 393 -26.81 -2.24 -5.94
CA GLY A 393 -28.26 -2.15 -5.97
C GLY A 393 -28.93 -2.87 -4.80
N SER A 394 -29.91 -2.22 -4.17
CA SER A 394 -30.91 -2.88 -3.32
C SER A 394 -32.30 -2.59 -3.85
N SER A 395 -33.22 -3.55 -3.80
CA SER A 395 -34.62 -3.35 -4.19
C SER A 395 -35.58 -3.81 -3.10
N LEU A 396 -36.69 -3.08 -2.93
CA LEU A 396 -37.77 -3.45 -2.02
C LEU A 396 -38.59 -4.60 -2.62
N LEU A 397 -38.88 -5.63 -1.82
CA LEU A 397 -39.93 -6.61 -2.14
C LEU A 397 -41.26 -6.09 -1.61
N TYR A 398 -42.23 -5.92 -2.52
CA TYR A 398 -43.62 -5.69 -2.12
C TYR A 398 -44.37 -7.02 -2.17
N ALA A 399 -44.88 -7.45 -1.02
CA ALA A 399 -45.92 -8.46 -0.93
C ALA A 399 -47.18 -7.80 -0.34
N GLU A 400 -48.33 -8.01 -0.98
CA GLU A 400 -49.62 -7.46 -0.56
C GLU A 400 -49.91 -7.78 0.91
N GLY A 401 -49.67 -6.80 1.79
CA GLY A 401 -50.24 -6.80 3.12
C GLY A 401 -49.30 -6.42 4.26
N GLU A 402 -48.12 -7.02 4.43
CA GLU A 402 -47.39 -6.80 5.70
C GLU A 402 -45.92 -7.28 5.80
N ILE A 403 -45.15 -7.36 4.71
CA ILE A 403 -43.71 -7.72 4.80
C ILE A 403 -42.83 -6.71 4.07
N ASN A 404 -42.19 -5.80 4.83
CA ASN A 404 -41.17 -4.84 4.36
C ASN A 404 -39.77 -5.50 4.37
N LYS A 405 -39.44 -6.31 3.35
CA LYS A 405 -38.13 -6.97 3.21
C LYS A 405 -37.37 -6.46 1.97
N VAL A 406 -36.04 -6.49 2.03
CA VAL A 406 -35.13 -5.96 0.99
C VAL A 406 -34.35 -7.08 0.32
N LEU A 407 -34.10 -6.91 -0.97
CA LEU A 407 -33.17 -7.69 -1.77
C LEU A 407 -31.87 -6.91 -1.93
N MET A 408 -30.74 -7.58 -1.68
CA MET A 408 -29.42 -7.05 -1.98
C MET A 408 -28.84 -7.81 -3.17
N PHE A 409 -28.37 -7.06 -4.17
CA PHE A 409 -27.75 -7.61 -5.38
C PHE A 409 -26.23 -7.46 -5.29
N VAL A 410 -25.52 -8.59 -5.38
CA VAL A 410 -24.04 -8.64 -5.35
C VAL A 410 -23.54 -9.24 -6.66
N PRO A 411 -23.05 -8.41 -7.60
CA PRO A 411 -22.50 -8.88 -8.86
C PRO A 411 -21.25 -9.72 -8.60
N LEU A 412 -21.18 -10.91 -9.19
CA LEU A 412 -20.06 -11.83 -8.96
C LEU A 412 -19.08 -11.76 -10.14
N PRO A 413 -17.82 -11.32 -9.93
CA PRO A 413 -16.85 -11.19 -11.00
C PRO A 413 -16.54 -12.56 -11.63
N SER A 414 -16.74 -12.68 -12.95
CA SER A 414 -16.48 -13.90 -13.72
C SER A 414 -16.07 -13.55 -15.14
N LYS A 415 -15.05 -14.25 -15.68
CA LYS A 415 -14.51 -14.00 -17.03
C LYS A 415 -15.43 -14.45 -18.16
N SER A 416 -16.35 -15.38 -17.90
CA SER A 416 -17.15 -16.06 -18.93
C SER A 416 -18.65 -16.15 -18.63
N THR A 417 -19.09 -15.83 -17.40
CA THR A 417 -20.50 -15.91 -17.00
C THR A 417 -20.92 -14.64 -16.29
N LYS A 418 -22.20 -14.27 -16.37
CA LYS A 418 -22.80 -13.24 -15.54
C LYS A 418 -23.53 -13.92 -14.40
N ASP A 419 -22.83 -14.07 -13.27
CA ASP A 419 -23.40 -14.63 -12.04
C ASP A 419 -23.77 -13.46 -11.11
N LEU A 420 -24.92 -13.55 -10.45
CA LEU A 420 -25.43 -12.53 -9.53
C LEU A 420 -25.87 -13.22 -8.23
N MET A 421 -25.27 -12.85 -7.12
CA MET A 421 -25.77 -13.27 -5.81
C MET A 421 -26.90 -12.33 -5.36
N VAL A 422 -27.98 -12.91 -4.88
CA VAL A 422 -29.11 -12.18 -4.29
C VAL A 422 -29.30 -12.64 -2.87
N VAL A 423 -29.18 -11.71 -1.92
CA VAL A 423 -29.54 -11.94 -0.52
C VAL A 423 -30.96 -11.47 -0.32
N CYS A 424 -31.85 -12.39 0.01
CA CYS A 424 -33.28 -12.16 0.10
C CYS A 424 -33.74 -12.04 1.56
N GLY A 425 -34.65 -11.12 1.80
CA GLY A 425 -35.37 -11.06 3.07
C GLY A 425 -34.72 -10.16 4.13
N LEU A 426 -33.82 -9.26 3.74
CA LEU A 426 -33.13 -8.38 4.69
C LEU A 426 -34.09 -7.33 5.29
N PRO A 427 -33.90 -6.93 6.57
CA PRO A 427 -34.61 -5.78 7.13
C PRO A 427 -34.32 -4.48 6.36
N GLN A 428 -35.32 -3.59 6.25
CA GLN A 428 -35.19 -2.32 5.51
C GLN A 428 -34.11 -1.37 6.04
N ASN A 429 -33.82 -1.45 7.33
CA ASN A 429 -32.79 -0.68 8.02
C ASN A 429 -31.49 -1.48 8.26
N SER A 430 -31.29 -2.59 7.52
CA SER A 430 -30.12 -3.43 7.69
C SER A 430 -28.84 -2.69 7.29
N TYR A 431 -27.84 -2.71 8.17
CA TYR A 431 -26.51 -2.18 7.91
C TYR A 431 -25.80 -2.90 6.76
N LEU A 432 -26.27 -4.10 6.38
CA LEU A 432 -25.74 -4.93 5.31
C LEU A 432 -26.08 -4.43 3.91
N LEU A 433 -26.97 -3.44 3.79
CA LEU A 433 -27.30 -2.80 2.51
C LEU A 433 -26.19 -1.87 2.01
N GLY A 434 -25.14 -1.66 2.79
CA GLY A 434 -23.98 -0.86 2.41
C GLY A 434 -23.02 -1.57 1.45
N GLU A 435 -22.35 -0.78 0.61
CA GLU A 435 -21.38 -1.22 -0.40
C GLU A 435 -20.30 -2.17 0.15
N VAL A 436 -19.75 -1.87 1.33
CA VAL A 436 -18.65 -2.63 1.95
C VAL A 436 -19.05 -4.10 2.18
N TYR A 437 -20.31 -4.36 2.55
CA TYR A 437 -20.80 -5.72 2.78
C TYR A 437 -20.98 -6.49 1.48
N GLY A 438 -21.48 -5.83 0.43
CA GLY A 438 -21.58 -6.44 -0.90
C GLY A 438 -20.21 -6.86 -1.41
N ARG A 439 -19.19 -6.03 -1.17
CA ARG A 439 -17.81 -6.34 -1.50
C ARG A 439 -17.27 -7.54 -0.71
N ILE A 440 -17.48 -7.58 0.61
CA ILE A 440 -17.10 -8.73 1.45
C ILE A 440 -17.73 -10.03 0.92
N LEU A 441 -19.02 -10.01 0.59
CA LEU A 441 -19.74 -11.17 0.07
C LEU A 441 -19.23 -11.62 -1.30
N GLY A 442 -19.00 -10.67 -2.21
CA GLY A 442 -18.43 -10.94 -3.53
C GLY A 442 -17.05 -11.57 -3.45
N SER A 443 -16.19 -11.04 -2.58
CA SER A 443 -14.82 -11.51 -2.37
C SER A 443 -14.75 -12.87 -1.69
N LEU A 444 -15.62 -13.10 -0.70
CA LEU A 444 -15.81 -14.42 -0.09
C LEU A 444 -16.21 -15.45 -1.15
N TYR A 445 -17.23 -15.13 -1.96
CA TYR A 445 -17.72 -16.05 -2.99
C TYR A 445 -16.64 -16.32 -4.05
N ALA A 446 -15.94 -15.29 -4.52
CA ALA A 446 -14.85 -15.43 -5.48
C ALA A 446 -13.73 -16.35 -4.96
N ALA A 447 -13.29 -16.14 -3.71
CA ALA A 447 -12.24 -16.94 -3.09
C ALA A 447 -12.61 -18.42 -2.94
N THR A 448 -13.90 -18.75 -2.81
CA THR A 448 -14.35 -20.14 -2.62
C THR A 448 -14.37 -20.96 -3.92
N ARG A 449 -14.38 -20.30 -5.09
CA ARG A 449 -14.40 -20.99 -6.40
C ARG A 449 -13.09 -21.69 -6.74
N GLU A 450 -11.98 -21.22 -6.17
CA GLU A 450 -10.63 -21.74 -6.43
C GLU A 450 -10.20 -22.79 -5.40
N LEU A 451 -11.01 -23.04 -4.38
CA LEU A 451 -10.68 -23.93 -3.27
C LEU A 451 -11.29 -25.32 -3.40
N THR A 452 -10.48 -26.34 -3.14
CA THR A 452 -10.91 -27.73 -3.01
C THR A 452 -11.45 -28.08 -1.63
N SER A 453 -11.14 -27.25 -0.62
CA SER A 453 -11.62 -27.35 0.76
C SER A 453 -11.73 -25.97 1.40
N ILE A 454 -12.63 -25.81 2.39
CA ILE A 454 -12.78 -24.53 3.09
C ILE A 454 -11.57 -24.30 3.99
N GLN A 455 -10.83 -23.23 3.73
CA GLN A 455 -9.75 -22.74 4.58
C GLN A 455 -10.11 -21.35 5.11
N PRO A 456 -10.68 -21.24 6.31
CA PRO A 456 -11.24 -19.98 6.81
C PRO A 456 -10.23 -18.83 6.85
N SER A 457 -8.97 -19.11 7.20
CA SER A 457 -7.88 -18.12 7.20
C SER A 457 -7.55 -17.57 5.82
N LEU A 458 -7.58 -18.41 4.77
CA LEU A 458 -7.36 -17.95 3.39
C LEU A 458 -8.56 -17.16 2.86
N LEU A 459 -9.78 -17.58 3.20
CA LEU A 459 -10.99 -16.84 2.84
C LEU A 459 -11.00 -15.46 3.49
N GLU A 460 -10.65 -15.39 4.76
CA GLU A 460 -10.52 -14.13 5.48
C GLU A 460 -9.43 -13.24 4.86
N ALA A 461 -8.24 -13.81 4.60
CA ALA A 461 -7.16 -13.08 3.94
C ALA A 461 -7.58 -12.51 2.58
N ALA A 462 -8.29 -13.28 1.76
CA ALA A 462 -8.79 -12.84 0.46
C ALA A 462 -9.80 -11.68 0.58
N ILE A 463 -10.70 -11.72 1.57
CA ILE A 463 -11.62 -10.61 1.87
C ILE A 463 -10.81 -9.36 2.22
N LEU A 464 -9.86 -9.46 3.15
CA LEU A 464 -9.07 -8.31 3.58
C LEU A 464 -8.20 -7.74 2.45
N ASP A 465 -7.62 -8.60 1.60
CA ASP A 465 -6.82 -8.18 0.44
C ASP A 465 -7.68 -7.42 -0.58
N ASP A 466 -8.91 -7.87 -0.83
CA ASP A 466 -9.81 -7.16 -1.72
C ASP A 466 -10.29 -5.83 -1.11
N LEU A 467 -10.58 -5.79 0.19
CA LEU A 467 -10.86 -4.53 0.88
C LEU A 467 -9.68 -3.55 0.74
N LYS A 468 -8.43 -4.03 0.87
CA LYS A 468 -7.21 -3.22 0.73
C LYS A 468 -7.08 -2.66 -0.69
N ARG A 469 -7.36 -3.46 -1.72
CA ARG A 469 -7.33 -2.99 -3.12
C ARG A 469 -8.43 -1.98 -3.44
N SER A 470 -9.57 -2.10 -2.77
CA SER A 470 -10.76 -1.29 -3.07
C SER A 470 -10.74 0.06 -2.37
N TYR A 471 -10.33 0.04 -1.11
CA TYR A 471 -10.40 1.20 -0.22
C TYR A 471 -9.03 1.79 0.09
N GLY A 472 -7.95 1.15 -0.34
CA GLY A 472 -6.60 1.62 -0.08
C GLY A 472 -6.24 1.40 1.40
N PHE A 473 -6.43 2.40 2.25
CA PHE A 473 -6.08 2.30 3.67
C PHE A 473 -7.19 1.61 4.47
N LEU A 474 -6.79 0.72 5.37
CA LEU A 474 -7.68 -0.02 6.25
C LEU A 474 -7.19 0.19 7.68
N SER A 475 -8.10 0.10 8.65
CA SER A 475 -7.76 0.35 10.05
C SER A 475 -6.56 -0.49 10.50
N LEU A 476 -5.77 0.04 11.43
CA LEU A 476 -4.62 -0.67 12.01
C LEU A 476 -5.01 -2.03 12.61
N GLU A 477 -6.26 -2.18 13.07
CA GLU A 477 -6.78 -3.47 13.50
C GLU A 477 -6.90 -4.48 12.34
N ILE A 478 -7.50 -4.09 11.21
CA ILE A 478 -7.60 -4.93 10.01
C ILE A 478 -6.21 -5.24 9.45
N TYR A 479 -5.31 -4.25 9.43
CA TYR A 479 -3.91 -4.43 9.03
C TYR A 479 -3.21 -5.48 9.89
N ASN A 480 -3.26 -5.33 11.21
CA ASN A 480 -2.62 -6.27 12.15
C ASN A 480 -3.21 -7.67 12.03
N ARG A 481 -4.53 -7.76 11.85
CA ARG A 481 -5.24 -9.01 11.64
C ARG A 481 -4.77 -9.72 10.37
N ARG A 482 -4.67 -8.99 9.26
CA ARG A 482 -4.15 -9.55 8.02
C ARG A 482 -2.68 -9.97 8.13
N PHE A 483 -1.87 -9.22 8.86
CA PHE A 483 -0.48 -9.57 9.14
C PHE A 483 -0.36 -10.86 9.97
N GLN A 484 -1.26 -11.08 10.94
CA GLN A 484 -1.30 -12.34 11.70
C GLN A 484 -1.66 -13.54 10.80
N LEU A 485 -2.67 -13.40 9.93
CA LEU A 485 -3.01 -14.42 8.93
C LEU A 485 -1.84 -14.71 7.99
N PHE A 486 -1.11 -13.66 7.60
CA PHE A 486 0.08 -13.75 6.77
C PHE A 486 1.20 -14.56 7.44
N CYS A 487 1.57 -14.23 8.68
CA CYS A 487 2.56 -14.99 9.44
C CYS A 487 2.14 -16.46 9.66
N HIS A 488 0.85 -16.69 9.95
CA HIS A 488 0.33 -18.05 10.09
C HIS A 488 0.47 -18.85 8.79
N ARG A 489 0.15 -18.23 7.66
CA ARG A 489 0.26 -18.84 6.33
C ARG A 489 1.72 -19.07 5.95
N LEU A 490 2.63 -18.14 6.24
CA LEU A 490 4.09 -18.30 6.05
C LEU A 490 4.58 -19.56 6.75
N ASN A 491 4.20 -19.78 8.01
CA ASN A 491 4.63 -20.92 8.81
C ASN A 491 4.25 -22.30 8.25
N GLN A 492 3.38 -22.36 7.25
CA GLN A 492 2.99 -23.59 6.57
C GLN A 492 3.85 -23.88 5.33
N MET A 493 4.70 -22.95 4.91
CA MET A 493 5.47 -23.05 3.68
C MET A 493 6.75 -23.86 3.88
N THR A 494 7.23 -24.46 2.80
CA THR A 494 8.50 -25.18 2.75
C THR A 494 9.42 -24.58 1.68
N VAL A 495 10.68 -25.00 1.65
CA VAL A 495 11.66 -24.58 0.65
C VAL A 495 12.10 -25.79 -0.16
N HIS A 496 12.09 -25.64 -1.48
CA HIS A 496 12.69 -26.61 -2.40
C HIS A 496 13.93 -26.00 -3.06
N PHE A 497 14.86 -26.86 -3.48
CA PHE A 497 16.12 -26.47 -4.09
C PHE A 497 16.14 -26.87 -5.56
N GLN A 498 16.46 -25.92 -6.44
CA GLN A 498 16.66 -26.18 -7.86
C GLN A 498 18.15 -26.14 -8.22
N PRO A 499 18.70 -27.16 -8.92
CA PRO A 499 20.12 -27.22 -9.22
C PRO A 499 20.51 -26.31 -10.39
N ILE A 500 21.66 -25.67 -10.26
CA ILE A 500 22.35 -24.96 -11.35
C ILE A 500 23.53 -25.84 -11.79
N LEU A 501 23.63 -26.15 -13.08
CA LEU A 501 24.65 -27.03 -13.65
C LEU A 501 25.85 -26.24 -14.17
N TYR A 502 27.06 -26.69 -13.85
CA TYR A 502 28.26 -26.28 -14.58
C TYR A 502 28.43 -27.08 -15.87
N LEU A 503 28.45 -26.38 -17.01
CA LEU A 503 28.67 -26.95 -18.33
C LEU A 503 30.15 -27.29 -18.54
N SER A 504 30.44 -28.58 -18.59
CA SER A 504 31.76 -29.10 -18.93
C SER A 504 31.61 -30.35 -19.80
N PRO A 505 32.19 -30.36 -21.02
CA PRO A 505 32.19 -31.55 -21.88
C PRO A 505 32.88 -32.76 -21.23
N LYS A 506 33.76 -32.55 -20.23
CA LYS A 506 34.52 -33.61 -19.56
C LYS A 506 33.90 -34.04 -18.24
N ARG A 507 33.42 -33.08 -17.44
CA ARG A 507 32.95 -33.33 -16.08
C ARG A 507 31.85 -32.33 -15.70
N PRO A 508 30.60 -32.54 -16.17
CA PRO A 508 29.48 -31.74 -15.70
C PRO A 508 29.21 -32.05 -14.23
N TYR A 509 28.89 -31.01 -13.45
CA TYR A 509 28.58 -31.14 -12.02
C TYR A 509 27.57 -30.07 -11.60
N ILE A 510 26.79 -30.35 -10.57
CA ILE A 510 25.91 -29.34 -9.96
C ILE A 510 26.80 -28.31 -9.29
N TYR A 511 26.60 -27.05 -9.61
CA TYR A 511 27.44 -25.94 -9.20
C TYR A 511 26.89 -25.27 -7.92
N SER A 512 25.61 -24.94 -7.94
CA SER A 512 24.90 -24.22 -6.88
C SER A 512 23.42 -24.59 -6.89
N TRP A 513 22.68 -24.05 -5.93
CA TRP A 513 21.25 -24.29 -5.78
C TRP A 513 20.51 -22.99 -5.56
N GLU A 514 19.32 -22.88 -6.14
CA GLU A 514 18.37 -21.81 -5.83
C GLU A 514 17.30 -22.33 -4.87
N ALA A 515 17.09 -21.60 -3.77
CA ALA A 515 16.01 -21.84 -2.83
C ALA A 515 14.72 -21.20 -3.31
N LEU A 516 13.67 -22.00 -3.40
CA LEU A 516 12.37 -21.60 -3.91
C LEU A 516 11.28 -21.92 -2.89
N ALA A 517 10.47 -20.91 -2.55
CA ALA A 517 9.32 -21.04 -1.68
C ALA A 517 8.26 -21.99 -2.29
N ARG A 518 7.73 -22.92 -1.48
CA ARG A 518 6.77 -23.93 -1.92
C ARG A 518 5.67 -24.18 -0.92
N GLU A 519 4.50 -24.45 -1.45
CA GLU A 519 3.41 -25.07 -0.70
C GLU A 519 3.66 -26.58 -0.54
N PRO A 520 3.61 -27.13 0.69
CA PRO A 520 3.94 -28.54 0.92
C PRO A 520 3.02 -29.53 0.18
N ASN A 521 1.76 -29.17 -0.03
CA ASN A 521 0.75 -30.11 -0.53
C ASN A 521 0.82 -30.30 -2.05
N ASN A 522 1.15 -29.24 -2.79
CA ASN A 522 1.10 -29.23 -4.26
C ASN A 522 2.46 -28.92 -4.91
N GLY A 523 3.46 -28.47 -4.15
CA GLY A 523 4.77 -28.08 -4.66
C GLY A 523 4.75 -26.86 -5.59
N LEU A 524 3.71 -26.02 -5.52
CA LEU A 524 3.60 -24.76 -6.25
C LEU A 524 4.18 -23.60 -5.44
N ALA A 525 4.47 -22.48 -6.10
CA ALA A 525 4.90 -21.26 -5.42
C ALA A 525 3.71 -20.60 -4.70
N PRO A 526 3.90 -20.09 -3.46
CA PRO A 526 2.83 -19.45 -2.70
C PRO A 526 2.58 -18.01 -3.17
N ILE A 527 2.01 -17.87 -4.37
CA ILE A 527 1.75 -16.58 -5.03
C ILE A 527 0.87 -15.67 -4.17
N ASP A 528 -0.02 -16.24 -3.35
CA ASP A 528 -0.85 -15.51 -2.39
C ASP A 528 -0.02 -14.69 -1.40
N LEU A 529 1.09 -15.25 -0.91
CA LEU A 529 1.98 -14.58 0.03
C LEU A 529 2.78 -13.44 -0.65
N PHE A 530 3.32 -13.66 -1.84
CA PHE A 530 4.03 -12.60 -2.57
C PHE A 530 3.10 -11.44 -2.93
N ASN A 531 1.90 -11.75 -3.44
CA ASN A 531 0.88 -10.73 -3.72
C ASN A 531 0.48 -9.95 -2.47
N ALA A 532 0.36 -10.62 -1.32
CA ALA A 532 0.05 -9.97 -0.05
C ALA A 532 1.21 -9.08 0.43
N ALA A 533 2.45 -9.54 0.28
CA ALA A 533 3.62 -8.74 0.63
C ALA A 533 3.71 -7.44 -0.17
N GLU A 534 3.43 -7.52 -1.47
CA GLU A 534 3.41 -6.35 -2.36
C GLU A 534 2.24 -5.41 -2.09
N LEU A 535 1.05 -5.97 -1.82
CA LEU A 535 -0.16 -5.20 -1.58
C LEU A 535 -0.17 -4.47 -0.22
N TRP A 536 0.33 -5.13 0.84
CA TRP A 536 0.31 -4.61 2.21
C TRP A 536 1.60 -3.91 2.62
N GLY A 537 2.66 -4.08 1.82
CA GLY A 537 3.86 -3.28 1.87
C GLY A 537 4.97 -3.82 2.77
N LEU A 538 5.84 -2.90 3.17
CA LEU A 538 7.20 -3.18 3.63
C LEU A 538 7.31 -4.19 4.78
N GLN A 539 6.41 -4.14 5.77
CA GLN A 539 6.46 -5.07 6.90
C GLN A 539 6.24 -6.52 6.47
N PHE A 540 5.33 -6.74 5.51
CA PHE A 540 5.04 -8.08 4.99
C PHE A 540 6.19 -8.59 4.13
N MET A 541 6.80 -7.73 3.30
CA MET A 541 8.00 -8.07 2.51
C MET A 541 9.17 -8.51 3.40
N ILE A 542 9.48 -7.73 4.43
CA ILE A 542 10.59 -8.03 5.36
C ILE A 542 10.32 -9.36 6.09
N GLU A 543 9.11 -9.56 6.60
CA GLU A 543 8.76 -10.80 7.31
C GLU A 543 8.88 -12.04 6.40
N LEU A 544 8.40 -11.93 5.15
CA LEU A 544 8.51 -12.98 4.14
C LEU A 544 9.97 -13.32 3.84
N ASP A 545 10.80 -12.32 3.57
CA ASP A 545 12.21 -12.52 3.24
C ASP A 545 12.98 -13.11 4.43
N ILE A 546 12.74 -12.64 5.66
CA ILE A 546 13.36 -13.21 6.87
C ILE A 546 12.96 -14.69 7.02
N TYR A 547 11.67 -15.00 6.85
CA TYR A 547 11.15 -16.35 7.01
C TYR A 547 11.78 -17.32 6.00
N PHE A 548 11.73 -17.01 4.71
CA PHE A 548 12.29 -17.89 3.68
C PHE A 548 13.81 -17.94 3.71
N MET A 549 14.50 -16.86 4.07
CA MET A 549 15.96 -16.88 4.24
C MET A 549 16.38 -17.83 5.37
N LYS A 550 15.70 -17.78 6.52
CA LYS A 550 15.92 -18.72 7.63
C LYS A 550 15.69 -20.16 7.19
N ASN A 551 14.50 -20.46 6.68
CA ASN A 551 14.12 -21.83 6.35
C ASN A 551 14.97 -22.39 5.22
N ALA A 552 15.31 -21.59 4.20
CA ALA A 552 16.18 -22.05 3.12
C ALA A 552 17.54 -22.49 3.63
N ILE A 553 18.16 -21.75 4.56
CA ILE A 553 19.47 -22.10 5.13
C ILE A 553 19.36 -23.36 6.01
N PHE A 554 18.35 -23.43 6.89
CA PHE A 554 18.14 -24.61 7.75
C PHE A 554 17.83 -25.88 6.93
N ASP A 555 16.91 -25.78 5.97
CA ASP A 555 16.51 -26.90 5.13
C ASP A 555 17.65 -27.33 4.21
N TYR A 556 18.44 -26.38 3.70
CA TYR A 556 19.63 -26.66 2.91
C TYR A 556 20.65 -27.45 3.72
N HIS A 557 20.97 -26.99 4.94
CA HIS A 557 21.87 -27.70 5.84
C HIS A 557 21.35 -29.12 6.13
N ALA A 558 20.07 -29.27 6.48
CA ALA A 558 19.46 -30.57 6.75
C ALA A 558 19.48 -31.52 5.53
N ALA A 559 19.20 -31.01 4.32
CA ALA A 559 19.24 -31.80 3.09
C ALA A 559 20.68 -32.20 2.71
N CYS A 560 21.65 -31.33 2.99
CA CYS A 560 23.07 -31.62 2.83
C CYS A 560 23.55 -32.75 3.76
N MET A 561 23.05 -32.80 5.00
CA MET A 561 23.39 -33.84 5.98
C MET A 561 22.77 -35.21 5.66
N ARG A 562 21.59 -35.23 5.04
CA ARG A 562 20.92 -36.47 4.58
C ARG A 562 21.55 -37.08 3.33
N SER A 563 22.28 -36.29 2.55
CA SER A 563 22.85 -36.70 1.28
C SER A 563 23.99 -37.74 1.45
N PRO A 564 23.86 -38.97 0.91
CA PRO A 564 24.84 -40.03 1.13
C PRO A 564 26.22 -39.65 0.58
N GLY A 565 27.25 -39.66 1.43
CA GLY A 565 28.64 -39.45 1.02
C GLY A 565 29.12 -37.99 1.00
N ARG A 566 28.54 -37.08 1.79
CA ARG A 566 29.22 -35.84 2.21
C ARG A 566 29.95 -36.11 3.53
N ARG A 567 31.27 -36.00 3.53
CA ARG A 567 32.08 -35.95 4.78
C ARG A 567 33.09 -34.80 4.76
N ARG A 568 33.01 -33.86 3.79
CA ARG A 568 33.99 -32.77 3.67
C ARG A 568 33.32 -31.42 3.41
N ALA A 569 33.86 -30.36 4.00
CA ALA A 569 33.38 -28.98 3.86
C ALA A 569 33.45 -28.44 2.41
N GLU A 570 34.33 -29.01 1.59
CA GLU A 570 34.52 -28.70 0.16
C GLU A 570 33.33 -29.14 -0.74
N ASP A 571 32.35 -29.87 -0.20
CA ASP A 571 31.13 -30.28 -0.90
C ASP A 571 29.96 -29.29 -0.75
N ILE A 572 30.10 -28.25 0.10
CA ILE A 572 29.06 -27.23 0.29
C ILE A 572 29.06 -26.26 -0.90
N GLN A 573 27.99 -26.36 -1.69
CA GLN A 573 27.76 -25.53 -2.86
C GLN A 573 27.16 -24.17 -2.46
N GLU A 574 27.21 -23.22 -3.39
CA GLU A 574 26.53 -21.94 -3.19
C GLU A 574 25.00 -22.15 -3.13
N LEU A 575 24.35 -21.39 -2.26
CA LEU A 575 22.91 -21.34 -2.10
C LEU A 575 22.44 -19.93 -2.43
N SER A 576 21.54 -19.79 -3.39
CA SER A 576 20.92 -18.52 -3.73
C SER A 576 19.49 -18.41 -3.22
N ILE A 577 19.14 -17.22 -2.72
CA ILE A 577 17.83 -16.93 -2.11
C ILE A 577 17.33 -15.59 -2.66
N ASN A 578 16.10 -15.58 -3.17
CA ASN A 578 15.43 -14.37 -3.64
C ASN A 578 15.18 -13.37 -2.50
N VAL A 579 15.34 -12.08 -2.77
CA VAL A 579 15.12 -11.01 -1.78
C VAL A 579 14.55 -9.74 -2.42
N TYR A 580 13.67 -9.04 -1.71
CA TYR A 580 13.22 -7.71 -2.11
C TYR A 580 14.33 -6.65 -1.84
N PRO A 581 14.61 -5.72 -2.79
CA PRO A 581 15.52 -4.60 -2.55
C PRO A 581 15.18 -3.79 -1.30
N GLN A 582 13.90 -3.67 -0.99
CA GLN A 582 13.36 -2.97 0.17
C GLN A 582 13.84 -3.63 1.47
N SER A 583 13.81 -4.96 1.57
CA SER A 583 14.26 -5.69 2.76
C SER A 583 15.73 -5.42 3.08
N LEU A 584 16.58 -5.31 2.06
CA LEU A 584 18.02 -4.99 2.20
C LEU A 584 18.29 -3.59 2.76
N MET A 585 17.31 -2.69 2.72
CA MET A 585 17.44 -1.34 3.30
C MET A 585 17.19 -1.33 4.81
N HIS A 586 16.67 -2.41 5.38
CA HIS A 586 16.23 -2.49 6.76
C HIS A 586 17.20 -3.26 7.66
N GLU A 587 17.45 -2.68 8.83
CA GLU A 587 18.37 -3.24 9.82
C GLU A 587 17.91 -4.59 10.36
N ALA A 588 16.60 -4.82 10.46
CA ALA A 588 16.03 -6.09 10.92
C ALA A 588 16.44 -7.26 10.01
N TYR A 589 16.48 -7.05 8.69
CA TYR A 589 16.91 -8.07 7.74
C TYR A 589 18.42 -8.32 7.83
N PHE A 590 19.22 -7.26 7.96
CA PHE A 590 20.66 -7.35 8.15
C PHE A 590 21.02 -8.15 9.41
N GLU A 591 20.42 -7.82 10.55
CA GLU A 591 20.66 -8.53 11.81
C GLU A 591 20.12 -9.97 11.78
N ALA A 592 19.02 -10.24 11.08
CA ALA A 592 18.54 -11.62 10.89
C ALA A 592 19.56 -12.49 10.14
N ILE A 593 20.13 -12.00 9.03
CA ILE A 593 21.18 -12.72 8.29
C ILE A 593 22.41 -12.92 9.16
N LYS A 594 22.87 -11.86 9.82
CA LYS A 594 24.04 -11.90 10.72
C LYS A 594 23.87 -12.92 11.85
N GLN A 595 22.69 -13.03 12.43
CA GLN A 595 22.40 -14.02 13.47
C GLN A 595 22.48 -15.45 12.94
N ILE A 596 22.01 -15.72 11.72
CA ILE A 596 22.05 -17.05 11.13
C ILE A 596 23.47 -17.42 10.72
N LEU A 597 24.22 -16.47 10.15
CA LEU A 597 25.63 -16.65 9.79
C LEU A 597 26.56 -16.75 11.00
N ALA A 598 26.08 -16.48 12.22
CA ALA A 598 26.86 -16.70 13.44
C ALA A 598 27.06 -18.21 13.73
N ASP A 599 26.22 -19.07 13.17
CA ASP A 599 26.37 -20.52 13.22
C ASP A 599 27.01 -21.01 11.90
N GLU A 600 28.34 -21.14 11.91
CA GLU A 600 29.13 -21.56 10.75
C GLU A 600 28.83 -23.00 10.29
N GLU A 601 28.15 -23.81 11.11
CA GLU A 601 27.73 -25.17 10.71
C GLU A 601 26.58 -25.13 9.70
N LEU A 602 25.72 -24.09 9.73
CA LEU A 602 24.56 -23.98 8.85
C LEU A 602 24.97 -23.66 7.40
N ILE A 603 25.75 -22.60 7.20
CA ILE A 603 26.26 -22.19 5.89
C ILE A 603 27.48 -21.28 6.04
N GLN A 604 28.49 -21.47 5.18
CA GLN A 604 29.59 -20.51 5.06
C GLN A 604 29.08 -19.24 4.38
N ALA A 605 29.36 -18.07 4.94
CA ALA A 605 28.80 -16.81 4.47
C ALA A 605 29.08 -16.52 2.98
N GLU A 606 30.27 -16.87 2.50
CA GLU A 606 30.68 -16.69 1.10
C GLU A 606 29.91 -17.61 0.12
N LYS A 607 29.18 -18.61 0.64
CA LYS A 607 28.31 -19.50 -0.13
C LYS A 607 26.87 -19.00 -0.22
N LEU A 608 26.48 -18.00 0.57
CA LEU A 608 25.15 -17.41 0.52
C LEU A 608 25.11 -16.30 -0.53
N ILE A 609 24.16 -16.39 -1.45
CA ILE A 609 23.94 -15.41 -2.51
C ILE A 609 22.50 -14.91 -2.42
N LEU A 610 22.32 -13.59 -2.37
CA LEU A 610 20.99 -12.99 -2.42
C LEU A 610 20.66 -12.52 -3.83
N GLU A 611 19.55 -13.00 -4.39
CA GLU A 611 19.11 -12.68 -5.75
C GLU A 611 18.14 -11.51 -5.76
N ILE A 612 18.43 -10.51 -6.59
CA ILE A 612 17.61 -9.31 -6.76
C ILE A 612 17.08 -9.29 -8.19
N SER A 613 15.75 -9.39 -8.35
CA SER A 613 15.11 -9.29 -9.67
C SER A 613 15.27 -7.90 -10.29
N GLU A 614 15.47 -7.86 -11.62
CA GLU A 614 15.44 -6.64 -12.40
C GLU A 614 14.06 -5.97 -12.40
N LYS A 615 12.98 -6.74 -12.26
CA LYS A 615 11.60 -6.24 -12.26
C LYS A 615 11.27 -5.49 -10.97
N SER A 616 11.95 -5.79 -9.87
CA SER A 616 11.73 -5.12 -8.59
C SER A 616 12.18 -3.65 -8.64
N PRO A 617 11.35 -2.70 -8.17
CA PRO A 617 11.75 -1.31 -8.07
C PRO A 617 12.90 -1.17 -7.06
N LEU A 618 13.91 -0.38 -7.42
CA LEU A 618 15.00 -0.06 -6.50
C LEU A 618 14.62 1.14 -5.62
N PRO A 619 15.23 1.27 -4.43
CA PRO A 619 15.08 2.46 -3.61
C PRO A 619 15.56 3.72 -4.36
N ASP A 620 14.89 4.86 -4.16
CA ASP A 620 15.13 6.13 -4.87
C ASP A 620 16.57 6.60 -4.80
N THR A 621 17.22 6.41 -3.64
CA THR A 621 18.65 6.67 -3.46
C THR A 621 19.50 5.43 -3.79
N LEU A 622 19.81 5.25 -5.06
CA LEU A 622 20.67 4.17 -5.55
C LEU A 622 22.04 4.12 -4.85
N ASP A 623 22.63 5.26 -4.49
CA ASP A 623 23.93 5.27 -3.80
C ASP A 623 23.83 4.78 -2.35
N VAL A 624 22.70 5.05 -1.68
CA VAL A 624 22.42 4.50 -0.35
C VAL A 624 22.18 3.00 -0.44
N PHE A 625 21.42 2.55 -1.45
CA PHE A 625 21.23 1.13 -1.72
C PHE A 625 22.57 0.42 -1.98
N ARG A 626 23.39 0.94 -2.91
CA ARG A 626 24.73 0.41 -3.19
C ARG A 626 25.62 0.39 -1.95
N LYS A 627 25.53 1.42 -1.09
CA LYS A 627 26.25 1.43 0.19
C LYS A 627 25.77 0.30 1.09
N LYS A 628 24.47 0.10 1.24
CA LYS A 628 23.92 -1.02 2.03
C LYS A 628 24.38 -2.36 1.49
N ILE A 629 24.34 -2.58 0.18
CA ILE A 629 24.87 -3.81 -0.44
C ILE A 629 26.35 -4.01 -0.12
N ARG A 630 27.17 -2.95 -0.21
CA ARG A 630 28.58 -3.03 0.21
C ARG A 630 28.74 -3.36 1.69
N ASP A 631 27.84 -2.90 2.56
CA ASP A 631 27.86 -3.25 3.98
C ASP A 631 27.59 -4.75 4.17
N TYR A 632 26.61 -5.34 3.46
CA TYR A 632 26.40 -6.80 3.46
C TYR A 632 27.64 -7.56 3.02
N VAL A 633 28.26 -7.17 1.90
CA VAL A 633 29.48 -7.82 1.40
C VAL A 633 30.65 -7.65 2.38
N ARG A 634 30.82 -6.45 2.95
CA ARG A 634 31.96 -6.13 3.81
C ARG A 634 31.86 -6.80 5.18
N TYR A 635 30.69 -6.76 5.80
CA TYR A 635 30.49 -7.19 7.18
C TYR A 635 29.99 -8.62 7.29
N LEU A 636 29.16 -9.07 6.34
CA LEU A 636 28.58 -10.42 6.35
C LEU A 636 29.24 -11.34 5.32
N LYS A 637 30.05 -10.84 4.39
CA LYS A 637 30.76 -11.63 3.36
C LYS A 637 29.88 -12.45 2.41
N ILE A 638 28.61 -12.08 2.28
CA ILE A 638 27.66 -12.72 1.35
C ILE A 638 27.79 -12.16 -0.07
N GLY A 639 27.35 -12.95 -1.06
CA GLY A 639 27.27 -12.54 -2.46
C GLY A 639 25.88 -12.00 -2.85
N PHE A 640 25.81 -11.35 -4.01
CA PHE A 640 24.55 -10.90 -4.63
C PHE A 640 24.46 -11.39 -6.08
N ALA A 641 23.24 -11.63 -6.55
CA ALA A 641 22.95 -11.93 -7.95
C ALA A 641 21.93 -10.93 -8.50
N ILE A 642 21.98 -10.71 -9.81
CA ILE A 642 20.91 -10.04 -10.55
C ILE A 642 20.12 -11.10 -11.29
N ASP A 643 18.82 -11.12 -11.05
CA ASP A 643 17.87 -12.06 -11.65
C ASP A 643 17.02 -11.38 -12.73
N ASP A 644 16.41 -12.16 -13.62
CA ASP A 644 15.59 -11.69 -14.75
C ASP A 644 16.31 -10.70 -15.71
N PHE A 645 17.63 -10.88 -15.93
CA PHE A 645 18.42 -9.91 -16.70
C PHE A 645 17.94 -9.79 -18.15
N GLY A 646 17.65 -8.54 -18.57
CA GLY A 646 17.27 -8.20 -19.94
C GLY A 646 15.76 -8.14 -20.21
N VAL A 647 14.94 -8.37 -19.18
CA VAL A 647 13.47 -8.22 -19.26
C VAL A 647 13.03 -6.77 -18.99
N GLY A 648 13.93 -5.89 -18.53
CA GLY A 648 13.67 -4.48 -18.18
C GLY A 648 14.62 -3.47 -18.84
N HIS A 649 14.41 -2.18 -18.55
CA HIS A 649 15.16 -1.05 -19.15
C HIS A 649 16.36 -0.57 -18.31
N ALA A 650 16.72 -1.23 -17.19
CA ALA A 650 17.64 -0.69 -16.18
C ALA A 650 18.89 -1.57 -15.88
N SER A 651 19.09 -2.66 -16.61
CA SER A 651 20.03 -3.75 -16.30
C SER A 651 21.49 -3.30 -16.14
N VAL A 652 21.94 -2.35 -16.97
CA VAL A 652 23.33 -1.84 -16.94
C VAL A 652 23.62 -1.01 -15.70
N ASN A 653 22.67 -0.17 -15.26
CA ASN A 653 22.82 0.67 -14.07
C ASN A 653 22.83 -0.13 -12.76
N ARG A 654 22.15 -1.29 -12.75
CA ARG A 654 22.22 -2.27 -11.64
C ARG A 654 23.60 -2.94 -11.59
N LEU A 655 24.10 -3.38 -12.75
CA LEU A 655 25.39 -4.05 -12.86
C LEU A 655 26.58 -3.18 -12.47
N ALA A 656 26.59 -1.90 -12.88
CA ALA A 656 27.73 -1.00 -12.70
C ALA A 656 28.07 -0.65 -11.23
N GLY A 657 27.19 -0.96 -10.26
CA GLY A 657 27.38 -0.59 -8.85
C GLY A 657 27.30 -1.71 -7.82
N LEU A 658 26.86 -2.91 -8.20
CA LEU A 658 26.62 -4.03 -7.27
C LEU A 658 27.75 -5.06 -7.27
N ASN A 659 28.58 -5.12 -8.32
CA ASN A 659 29.60 -6.16 -8.52
C ASN A 659 29.07 -7.57 -8.17
N PRO A 660 27.98 -8.03 -8.81
CA PRO A 660 27.31 -9.25 -8.41
C PRO A 660 28.21 -10.47 -8.61
N ALA A 661 27.97 -11.52 -7.82
CA ALA A 661 28.55 -12.83 -8.02
C ALA A 661 27.95 -13.50 -9.27
N HIS A 662 26.63 -13.42 -9.46
CA HIS A 662 25.91 -14.05 -10.57
C HIS A 662 25.04 -13.05 -11.36
N VAL A 663 24.85 -13.34 -12.64
CA VAL A 663 23.84 -12.68 -13.50
C VAL A 663 23.02 -13.79 -14.16
N LYS A 664 21.73 -13.81 -13.89
CA LYS A 664 20.81 -14.82 -14.46
C LYS A 664 20.04 -14.19 -15.62
N ILE A 665 20.11 -14.84 -16.78
CA ILE A 665 19.41 -14.43 -17.99
C ILE A 665 18.11 -15.23 -18.07
N ASP A 666 16.98 -14.51 -18.17
CA ASP A 666 15.65 -15.11 -18.21
C ASP A 666 15.48 -16.07 -19.39
N ARG A 667 14.64 -17.09 -19.19
CA ARG A 667 14.35 -18.16 -20.15
C ARG A 667 13.83 -17.66 -21.50
N GLU A 668 13.21 -16.47 -21.57
CA GLU A 668 12.67 -15.91 -22.81
C GLU A 668 13.74 -15.82 -23.91
N ILE A 669 15.01 -15.60 -23.55
CA ILE A 669 16.11 -15.53 -24.53
C ILE A 669 16.30 -16.84 -25.30
N LEU A 670 16.00 -17.99 -24.67
CA LEU A 670 16.07 -19.29 -25.32
C LEU A 670 15.08 -19.35 -26.46
N TYR A 671 13.85 -18.86 -26.24
CA TYR A 671 12.77 -18.92 -27.23
C TYR A 671 12.84 -17.80 -28.27
N GLN A 672 13.42 -16.64 -27.95
CA GLN A 672 13.66 -15.57 -28.93
C GLN A 672 14.51 -16.03 -30.12
N ALA A 673 15.36 -17.04 -29.95
CA ALA A 673 16.13 -17.64 -31.03
C ALA A 673 15.26 -18.22 -32.18
N THR A 674 13.98 -18.53 -31.92
CA THR A 674 13.01 -18.99 -32.93
C THR A 674 12.43 -17.86 -33.77
N ILE A 675 12.35 -16.65 -33.21
CA ILE A 675 11.78 -15.47 -33.86
C ILE A 675 12.89 -14.70 -34.60
N GLN A 676 14.05 -14.55 -33.96
CA GLN A 676 15.20 -13.83 -34.49
C GLN A 676 16.46 -14.68 -34.38
N PRO A 677 16.84 -15.40 -35.44
CA PRO A 677 18.09 -16.16 -35.48
C PRO A 677 19.29 -15.28 -35.13
N GLY A 678 20.06 -15.69 -34.11
CA GLY A 678 21.24 -14.95 -33.62
C GLY A 678 20.98 -14.01 -32.43
N ALA A 679 19.73 -13.80 -32.01
CA ALA A 679 19.42 -12.98 -30.83
C ALA A 679 20.12 -13.51 -29.56
N ILE A 680 20.06 -14.83 -29.32
CA ILE A 680 20.74 -15.46 -28.18
C ILE A 680 22.26 -15.26 -28.22
N ASP A 681 22.86 -15.34 -29.41
CA ASP A 681 24.30 -15.15 -29.61
C ASP A 681 24.73 -13.72 -29.28
N ILE A 682 23.91 -12.73 -29.63
CA ILE A 682 24.15 -11.30 -29.33
C ILE A 682 23.99 -11.05 -27.82
N THR A 683 22.87 -11.48 -27.24
CA THR A 683 22.58 -11.24 -25.82
C THR A 683 23.60 -11.91 -24.92
N CYS A 684 23.95 -13.17 -25.17
CA CYS A 684 24.95 -13.86 -24.36
C CYS A 684 26.31 -13.15 -24.40
N ARG A 685 26.77 -12.74 -25.60
CA ARG A 685 28.04 -12.00 -25.75
C ARG A 685 27.98 -10.65 -25.06
N PHE A 686 26.91 -9.89 -25.27
CA PHE A 686 26.71 -8.60 -24.62
C PHE A 686 26.75 -8.71 -23.08
N VAL A 687 26.04 -9.69 -22.51
CA VAL A 687 26.05 -9.92 -21.06
C VAL A 687 27.43 -10.34 -20.58
N LEU A 688 28.11 -11.25 -21.26
CA LEU A 688 29.46 -11.71 -20.90
C LEU A 688 30.50 -10.58 -20.97
N ASP A 689 30.44 -9.74 -21.99
CA ASP A 689 31.34 -8.59 -22.16
C ASP A 689 31.08 -7.56 -21.06
N LEU A 690 29.82 -7.17 -20.86
CA LEU A 690 29.43 -6.19 -19.84
C LEU A 690 29.67 -6.69 -18.41
N ALA A 691 29.54 -8.01 -18.19
CA ALA A 691 29.88 -8.68 -16.95
C ALA A 691 31.39 -8.62 -16.65
N SER A 692 32.24 -8.75 -17.68
CA SER A 692 33.68 -8.89 -17.53
C SER A 692 34.45 -7.56 -17.55
N GLU A 693 33.84 -6.49 -18.07
CA GLU A 693 34.48 -5.18 -18.22
C GLU A 693 34.85 -4.53 -16.88
N GLY A 694 36.15 -4.24 -16.70
CA GLY A 694 36.66 -3.44 -15.58
C GLY A 694 36.67 -4.14 -14.20
N ARG A 695 36.49 -5.46 -14.13
CA ARG A 695 36.37 -6.21 -12.85
C ARG A 695 37.51 -7.20 -12.65
N SER A 696 37.97 -7.33 -11.40
CA SER A 696 38.98 -8.34 -11.02
C SER A 696 38.47 -9.77 -11.10
N HIS A 697 37.14 -9.98 -10.97
CA HIS A 697 36.47 -11.26 -11.15
C HIS A 697 35.15 -11.03 -11.90
N ALA A 698 34.98 -11.69 -13.05
CA ALA A 698 33.72 -11.63 -13.80
C ALA A 698 32.61 -12.41 -13.06
N PRO A 699 31.36 -11.92 -13.06
CA PRO A 699 30.23 -12.67 -12.52
C PRO A 699 29.98 -13.94 -13.34
N LYS A 700 29.41 -14.95 -12.69
CA LYS A 700 28.98 -16.18 -13.34
C LYS A 700 27.64 -15.92 -14.03
N VAL A 701 27.60 -16.09 -15.35
CA VAL A 701 26.38 -15.91 -16.14
C VAL A 701 25.62 -17.24 -16.20
N VAL A 702 24.38 -17.22 -15.73
CA VAL A 702 23.46 -18.38 -15.69
C VAL A 702 22.36 -18.16 -16.72
N ILE A 703 22.03 -19.18 -17.51
CA ILE A 703 20.83 -19.17 -18.36
C ILE A 703 19.74 -20.02 -17.72
N GLU A 704 18.54 -19.46 -17.61
CA GLU A 704 17.40 -20.11 -16.96
C GLU A 704 16.45 -20.83 -17.92
N GLY A 705 15.61 -21.69 -17.33
CA GLY A 705 14.50 -22.35 -18.01
C GLY A 705 14.88 -23.37 -19.07
N PHE A 706 16.13 -23.85 -19.09
CA PHE A 706 16.55 -24.82 -20.09
C PHE A 706 15.90 -26.19 -19.86
N ASP A 707 15.25 -26.71 -20.89
CA ASP A 707 14.58 -28.02 -20.88
C ASP A 707 14.74 -28.75 -22.22
N SER A 708 14.12 -29.93 -22.35
CA SER A 708 14.19 -30.73 -23.57
C SER A 708 13.49 -30.11 -24.78
N THR A 709 12.67 -29.07 -24.58
CA THR A 709 11.95 -28.35 -25.64
C THR A 709 12.66 -27.07 -26.06
N SER A 710 13.74 -26.71 -25.37
CA SER A 710 14.51 -25.51 -25.66
C SER A 710 15.06 -25.58 -27.11
N PRO A 711 14.88 -24.51 -27.90
CA PRO A 711 15.23 -24.51 -29.33
C PRO A 711 16.75 -24.36 -29.58
N VAL A 712 17.55 -24.33 -28.51
CA VAL A 712 19.01 -24.16 -28.54
C VAL A 712 19.66 -25.30 -27.77
N THR A 713 20.78 -25.82 -28.26
CA THR A 713 21.53 -26.91 -27.60
C THR A 713 22.45 -26.41 -26.51
N LEU A 714 22.75 -27.27 -25.51
CA LEU A 714 23.73 -26.98 -24.46
C LEU A 714 25.14 -26.75 -25.04
N GLY A 715 25.52 -27.47 -26.10
CA GLY A 715 26.81 -27.25 -26.77
C GLY A 715 26.90 -25.90 -27.48
N LYS A 716 25.80 -25.38 -28.05
CA LYS A 716 25.76 -24.00 -28.56
C LYS A 716 25.98 -22.98 -27.45
N LEU A 717 25.29 -23.11 -26.31
CA LEU A 717 25.49 -22.21 -25.16
C LEU A 717 26.94 -22.28 -24.63
N TYR A 718 27.50 -23.49 -24.53
CA TYR A 718 28.89 -23.68 -24.12
C TYR A 718 29.88 -23.01 -25.08
N LYS A 719 29.68 -23.14 -26.40
CA LYS A 719 30.47 -22.45 -27.44
C LYS A 719 30.40 -20.93 -27.33
N LEU A 720 29.24 -20.38 -26.95
CA LEU A 720 29.05 -18.94 -26.72
C LEU A 720 29.74 -18.41 -25.45
N GLY A 721 30.36 -19.28 -24.65
CA GLY A 721 31.05 -18.87 -23.42
C GLY A 721 30.23 -19.06 -22.15
N ILE A 722 28.96 -19.47 -22.26
CA ILE A 722 28.12 -19.77 -21.10
C ILE A 722 28.64 -21.03 -20.40
N ARG A 723 28.65 -20.99 -19.08
CA ARG A 723 29.16 -22.08 -18.23
C ARG A 723 28.15 -22.57 -17.21
N TYR A 724 27.05 -21.86 -17.00
CA TYR A 724 26.06 -22.18 -15.98
C TYR A 724 24.66 -22.17 -16.60
N VAL A 725 23.89 -23.22 -16.33
CA VAL A 725 22.53 -23.37 -16.83
C VAL A 725 21.64 -23.91 -15.72
N GLN A 726 20.41 -23.41 -15.65
CA GLN A 726 19.37 -23.88 -14.76
C GLN A 726 18.13 -24.27 -15.59
N GLY A 727 17.46 -25.35 -15.19
CA GLY A 727 16.20 -25.75 -15.80
C GLY A 727 15.90 -27.25 -15.66
N HIS A 728 14.75 -27.65 -16.20
CA HIS A 728 14.21 -28.99 -16.02
C HIS A 728 15.03 -30.11 -16.69
N ILE A 729 15.95 -29.78 -17.60
CA ILE A 729 16.88 -30.78 -18.16
C ILE A 729 17.78 -31.40 -17.08
N ILE A 730 18.04 -30.67 -15.99
CA ILE A 730 18.90 -31.10 -14.87
C ILE A 730 18.05 -31.71 -13.77
N GLY A 731 17.02 -30.98 -13.34
CA GLY A 731 16.13 -31.37 -12.26
C GLY A 731 15.11 -30.28 -11.93
N LYS A 732 13.92 -30.72 -11.51
CA LYS A 732 12.91 -29.83 -10.93
C LYS A 732 13.31 -29.46 -9.49
N ALA A 733 12.74 -28.38 -8.98
CA ALA A 733 12.91 -28.00 -7.58
C ALA A 733 12.35 -29.10 -6.65
N GLY A 734 13.18 -29.60 -5.74
CA GLY A 734 12.80 -30.63 -4.77
C GLY A 734 13.35 -30.36 -3.37
N ALA A 735 12.76 -30.99 -2.36
CA ALA A 735 13.22 -30.85 -0.96
C ALA A 735 14.58 -31.54 -0.69
N GLU A 736 15.02 -32.41 -1.59
CA GLU A 736 16.26 -33.18 -1.47
C GLU A 736 17.31 -32.73 -2.49
N MET A 737 18.57 -32.84 -2.08
CA MET A 737 19.72 -32.46 -2.90
C MET A 737 20.13 -33.63 -3.79
N ILE A 738 19.80 -33.54 -5.09
CA ILE A 738 20.17 -34.57 -6.07
C ILE A 738 21.69 -34.61 -6.33
N ARG A 739 22.20 -35.78 -6.68
CA ARG A 739 23.56 -35.97 -7.22
C ARG A 739 23.46 -36.51 -8.63
N LEU A 740 24.30 -35.99 -9.54
CA LEU A 740 24.41 -36.56 -10.87
C LEU A 740 25.04 -37.96 -10.79
N ASP A 741 24.28 -38.98 -11.14
CA ASP A 741 24.79 -40.34 -11.30
C ASP A 741 25.65 -40.48 -12.57
N PRO A 742 26.40 -41.58 -12.76
CA PRO A 742 27.24 -41.76 -13.94
C PRO A 742 26.48 -41.66 -15.27
N GLN A 743 25.27 -42.20 -15.36
CA GLN A 743 24.46 -42.17 -16.58
C GLN A 743 24.00 -40.75 -16.92
N GLN A 744 23.51 -40.01 -15.92
CA GLN A 744 23.14 -38.61 -16.06
C GLN A 744 24.34 -37.74 -16.48
N ARG A 745 25.52 -37.99 -15.91
CA ARG A 745 26.74 -37.27 -16.32
C ARG A 745 27.09 -37.54 -17.78
N ASP A 746 27.03 -38.80 -18.21
CA ASP A 746 27.36 -39.14 -19.59
C ASP A 746 26.33 -38.60 -20.58
N TYR A 747 25.04 -38.61 -20.22
CA TYR A 747 23.98 -37.94 -20.98
C TYR A 747 24.26 -36.43 -21.15
N LEU A 748 24.56 -35.73 -20.06
CA LEU A 748 24.88 -34.31 -20.09
C LEU A 748 26.16 -34.01 -20.89
N LYS A 749 27.21 -34.84 -20.77
CA LYS A 749 28.42 -34.69 -21.58
C LYS A 749 28.11 -34.76 -23.08
N ASN A 750 27.25 -35.69 -23.48
CA ASN A 750 26.85 -35.83 -24.89
C ASN A 750 26.07 -34.60 -25.36
N LEU A 751 25.12 -34.10 -24.58
CA LEU A 751 24.37 -32.88 -24.91
C LEU A 751 25.26 -31.63 -24.99
N ILE A 752 26.26 -31.51 -24.12
CA ILE A 752 27.19 -30.38 -24.11
C ILE A 752 28.19 -30.48 -25.28
N SER A 753 28.56 -31.69 -25.67
CA SER A 753 29.49 -31.93 -26.78
C SER A 753 28.81 -31.77 -28.14
N ASN A 754 27.49 -31.99 -28.22
CA ASN A 754 26.72 -31.75 -29.44
C ASN A 754 26.39 -30.26 -29.60
N THR A 755 26.83 -29.68 -30.70
CA THR A 755 26.76 -28.22 -30.93
C THR A 755 25.81 -27.82 -32.03
N ASP A 756 25.23 -28.80 -32.72
CA ASP A 756 24.37 -28.62 -33.87
C ASP A 756 22.89 -28.71 -33.47
#